data_AF-A0A423NR07-F1
#
_entry.id   AF-A0A423NR07-F1
#
_cell.length_a   1.000
_cell.length_b   1.000
_cell.length_c   1.000
_cell.angle_alpha   90.00
_cell.angle_beta   90.00
_cell.angle_gamma   90.00
#
_symmetry.space_group_name_H-M   'P 1'
#
loop_
_entity.id
_entity.type
_entity.pdbx_description
1 polymer ?
#
loop_
_entity_poly.entity_id
_entity_poly.type
_entity_poly.pdbx_seq_one_letter_code
_entity_poly.pdbx_strand_id
1 'polypeptide(L)'
;MHDVTEIGTAVRSLKAQMIAAGLLFASDTSGRLDILIAKLDVKDFLNLRALPAFWELLALWQIPADIEHTTMSLKEAECLRPHINGNTLPPMSPLDSYTNMESELSGTDVPPLLPHPKTLICEVQLGGRFDKLIARLCRSASSSAGITVNFERLEDILNLPIDSLFKLDGVGKSYREDWKELKVLYLQATDFLPVPPDLSDVVEPIELVRDDMRLNLTQLDAAELKVVSKLERVIGRADIRTILSFDSLEEEAASRIGGRTRSQLIQVQARLAAELRLIAAGTLDYFAIPSSLITATTQSFASAAALGAFLLERVDIFLATLDEKSQLIFQHRWGFVDERLTLSEIGKKFDVSRERIRQLESKINERLNNYLALNSAEIWHSATSMSHETLRLEMADLSECFAEQDHFHEFLSFVSYGRIAFEGSLAHPPLTILDSYFAQHGTAIDQSVILQYLQQELGGDQKDVSNALQFLHAQSQVTLESGLVRPFNLGKREAAAAVLAEHPNGLPWLDIARHANRRGISSRPFSEQTGGYALQDSTLMYVAGKGVYRHTRFVDFSTFDEPAIFQSLHYYFAMAEREVAHLSEALAELPELRKHNYYILRYLVKMHGEGHGIYFNGKSQTDSISLNPEFDLFSQKSVILQYMQQRQDPLTTNEVAQLLKSRSLRHATLYLKQLMDTNQVVQIDRMLYTTSENAYKNIDLDTMQHSIELVLRRHDKPVDPSIIQHELNTLQGEAYSKYFYSSLARYFAQLGHWERRHSLFALQPISFGSLTDAIDKICKIEDGVEKNSASLSLHIAISKEAARVSIYNWKAAKARQAAGVAVSKLEIELEDELEID
;
A
#
# COMPACT_ATOMS: atom_id res chain seq x y z
N MET A 1 -34.78 -1.73 -0.73
CA MET A 1 -34.28 -2.44 -1.93
C MET A 1 -34.72 -1.65 -3.14
N HIS A 2 -33.85 -0.80 -3.70
CA HIS A 2 -34.16 -0.07 -4.92
C HIS A 2 -34.11 -0.99 -6.14
N ASP A 3 -34.97 -0.73 -7.11
CA ASP A 3 -35.15 -1.58 -8.29
C ASP A 3 -33.87 -1.54 -9.14
N VAL A 4 -33.25 -2.70 -9.39
CA VAL A 4 -31.93 -2.83 -10.06
C VAL A 4 -31.95 -2.21 -11.46
N THR A 5 -33.14 -2.11 -12.05
CA THR A 5 -33.44 -1.45 -13.32
C THR A 5 -33.22 0.07 -13.27
N GLU A 6 -33.60 0.75 -12.18
CA GLU A 6 -33.47 2.22 -12.03
C GLU A 6 -32.01 2.65 -11.86
N ILE A 7 -31.24 1.90 -11.06
CA ILE A 7 -29.79 2.12 -10.91
C ILE A 7 -29.08 1.90 -12.26
N GLY A 8 -29.45 0.85 -13.00
CA GLY A 8 -28.92 0.57 -14.33
C GLY A 8 -29.24 1.65 -15.37
N THR A 9 -30.37 2.34 -15.25
CA THR A 9 -30.70 3.51 -16.09
C THR A 9 -29.91 4.76 -15.69
N ALA A 10 -29.77 5.04 -14.39
CA ALA A 10 -29.00 6.18 -13.89
C ALA A 10 -27.50 6.06 -14.23
N VAL A 11 -26.92 4.86 -14.11
CA VAL A 11 -25.52 4.59 -14.51
C VAL A 11 -25.29 4.83 -16.00
N ARG A 12 -26.24 4.41 -16.86
CA ARG A 12 -26.14 4.64 -18.32
C ARG A 12 -26.28 6.13 -18.67
N SER A 13 -27.19 6.83 -17.99
CA SER A 13 -27.38 8.27 -18.14
C SER A 13 -26.11 9.05 -17.76
N LEU A 14 -25.49 8.70 -16.63
CA LEU A 14 -24.26 9.34 -16.17
C LEU A 14 -23.09 9.11 -17.12
N LYS A 15 -22.88 7.88 -17.63
CA LYS A 15 -21.85 7.62 -18.63
C LYS A 15 -22.04 8.45 -19.90
N ALA A 16 -23.26 8.57 -20.39
CA ALA A 16 -23.56 9.38 -21.57
C ALA A 16 -23.26 10.87 -21.35
N GLN A 17 -23.60 11.40 -20.17
CA GLN A 17 -23.28 12.77 -19.79
C GLN A 17 -21.78 13.00 -19.59
N MET A 18 -21.05 12.03 -19.03
CA MET A 18 -19.59 12.08 -18.91
C MET A 18 -18.89 12.10 -20.27
N ILE A 19 -19.35 11.30 -21.24
CA ILE A 19 -18.82 11.34 -22.62
C ILE A 19 -19.13 12.69 -23.29
N ALA A 20 -20.36 13.21 -23.13
CA ALA A 20 -20.75 14.50 -23.69
C ALA A 20 -19.98 15.68 -23.07
N ALA A 21 -19.60 15.57 -21.81
CA ALA A 21 -18.77 16.54 -21.09
C ALA A 21 -17.25 16.37 -21.35
N GLY A 22 -16.85 15.37 -22.15
CA GLY A 22 -15.44 15.08 -22.45
C GLY A 22 -14.67 14.43 -21.30
N LEU A 23 -15.35 13.93 -20.28
CA LEU A 23 -14.75 13.25 -19.12
C LEU A 23 -14.46 11.76 -19.38
N LEU A 24 -15.03 11.18 -20.44
CA LEU A 24 -14.77 9.81 -20.90
C LEU A 24 -14.67 9.76 -22.43
N PHE A 25 -13.94 8.78 -22.96
CA PHE A 25 -13.91 8.52 -24.40
C PHE A 25 -15.11 7.68 -24.83
N ALA A 26 -15.54 7.83 -26.08
CA ALA A 26 -16.68 7.07 -26.63
C ALA A 26 -16.45 5.54 -26.63
N SER A 27 -15.19 5.09 -26.54
CA SER A 27 -14.80 3.68 -26.38
C SER A 27 -15.15 3.10 -24.99
N ASP A 28 -15.40 3.93 -23.98
CA ASP A 28 -15.52 3.50 -22.57
C ASP A 28 -16.96 3.11 -22.16
N THR A 29 -17.86 2.95 -23.13
CA THR A 29 -19.30 2.71 -22.89
C THR A 29 -19.58 1.43 -22.11
N SER A 30 -18.77 0.38 -22.29
CA SER A 30 -18.91 -0.93 -21.63
C SER A 30 -18.19 -1.05 -20.27
N GLY A 31 -17.31 -0.11 -19.91
CA GLY A 31 -16.49 -0.18 -18.69
C GLY A 31 -17.29 -0.01 -17.40
N ARG A 32 -16.84 -0.60 -16.29
CA ARG A 32 -17.48 -0.43 -14.97
C ARG A 32 -17.35 1.02 -14.47
N LEU A 33 -18.47 1.65 -14.09
CA LEU A 33 -18.52 3.11 -13.82
C LEU A 33 -17.57 3.54 -12.69
N ASP A 34 -17.45 2.74 -11.65
CA ASP A 34 -16.56 2.99 -10.51
C ASP A 34 -15.07 2.98 -10.91
N ILE A 35 -14.69 2.09 -11.83
CA ILE A 35 -13.33 2.03 -12.40
C ILE A 35 -13.07 3.24 -13.30
N LEU A 36 -14.07 3.69 -14.05
CA LEU A 36 -13.96 4.84 -14.93
C LEU A 36 -13.84 6.15 -14.14
N ILE A 37 -14.61 6.29 -13.05
CA ILE A 37 -14.52 7.44 -12.13
C ILE A 37 -13.18 7.47 -11.39
N ALA A 38 -12.65 6.31 -11.00
CA ALA A 38 -11.34 6.21 -10.32
C ALA A 38 -10.15 6.62 -11.19
N LYS A 39 -10.32 6.70 -12.52
CA LYS A 39 -9.30 7.16 -13.47
C LYS A 39 -9.33 8.66 -13.74
N LEU A 40 -10.35 9.38 -13.24
CA LEU A 40 -10.45 10.83 -13.39
C LEU A 40 -9.46 11.52 -12.46
N ASP A 41 -8.86 12.62 -12.92
CA ASP A 41 -8.08 13.49 -12.05
C ASP A 41 -9.00 14.31 -11.12
N VAL A 42 -8.41 15.05 -10.18
CA VAL A 42 -9.18 15.83 -9.18
C VAL A 42 -10.09 16.86 -9.83
N LYS A 43 -9.68 17.44 -10.96
CA LYS A 43 -10.45 18.48 -11.65
C LYS A 43 -11.64 17.86 -12.39
N ASP A 44 -11.43 16.75 -13.07
CA ASP A 44 -12.44 16.02 -13.82
C ASP A 44 -13.43 15.30 -12.90
N PHE A 45 -12.98 14.83 -11.74
CA PHE A 45 -13.86 14.32 -10.70
C PHE A 45 -14.80 15.39 -10.14
N LEU A 46 -14.31 16.61 -9.91
CA LEU A 46 -15.15 17.73 -9.46
C LEU A 46 -16.20 18.13 -10.51
N ASN A 47 -15.88 17.96 -11.80
CA ASN A 47 -16.81 18.23 -12.89
C ASN A 47 -18.01 17.26 -12.92
N LEU A 48 -17.93 16.09 -12.27
CA LEU A 48 -19.08 15.18 -12.12
C LEU A 48 -20.25 15.83 -11.37
N ARG A 49 -19.96 16.75 -10.44
CA ARG A 49 -20.99 17.47 -9.66
C ARG A 49 -21.84 18.41 -10.53
N ALA A 50 -21.37 18.75 -11.73
CA ALA A 50 -22.12 19.54 -12.69
C ALA A 50 -23.07 18.70 -13.56
N LEU A 51 -22.98 17.35 -13.49
CA LEU A 51 -23.81 16.44 -14.27
C LEU A 51 -25.08 16.06 -13.49
N PRO A 52 -26.29 16.35 -14.00
CA PRO A 52 -27.53 15.98 -13.31
C PRO A 52 -27.65 14.49 -12.97
N ALA A 53 -27.19 13.60 -13.87
CA ALA A 53 -27.26 12.16 -13.66
C ALA A 53 -26.37 11.65 -12.52
N PHE A 54 -25.36 12.44 -12.10
CA PHE A 54 -24.52 12.10 -10.95
C PHE A 54 -25.33 12.20 -9.65
N TRP A 55 -26.12 13.26 -9.49
CA TRP A 55 -26.98 13.46 -8.33
C TRP A 55 -28.19 12.51 -8.33
N GLU A 56 -28.74 12.17 -9.50
CA GLU A 56 -29.78 11.14 -9.62
C GLU A 56 -29.29 9.76 -9.13
N LEU A 57 -28.07 9.37 -9.53
CA LEU A 57 -27.46 8.12 -9.08
C LEU A 57 -27.16 8.15 -7.57
N LEU A 58 -26.69 9.28 -7.05
CA LEU A 58 -26.41 9.45 -5.62
C LEU A 58 -27.69 9.42 -4.77
N ALA A 59 -28.78 9.99 -5.28
CA ALA A 59 -30.09 9.99 -4.63
C ALA A 59 -30.71 8.58 -4.57
N LEU A 60 -30.42 7.71 -5.55
CA LEU A 60 -30.79 6.30 -5.52
C LEU A 60 -29.97 5.45 -4.52
N TRP A 61 -28.93 6.02 -3.92
CA TRP A 61 -28.06 5.37 -2.92
C TRP A 61 -28.31 5.81 -1.47
N GLN A 62 -29.46 6.44 -1.19
CA GLN A 62 -29.81 7.19 0.04
C GLN A 62 -29.01 6.90 1.33
N ILE A 63 -28.37 7.98 1.80
CA ILE A 63 -27.99 8.31 3.18
C ILE A 63 -29.24 8.81 3.94
N PRO A 64 -29.44 8.52 5.24
CA PRO A 64 -30.43 9.22 6.07
C PRO A 64 -29.95 10.63 6.43
N ALA A 65 -30.83 11.61 6.24
CA ALA A 65 -30.60 13.03 6.47
C ALA A 65 -30.79 13.45 7.94
N ASP A 66 -30.04 14.48 8.35
CA ASP A 66 -30.60 15.65 9.03
C ASP A 66 -29.70 16.88 8.73
N ILE A 67 -30.12 17.63 7.72
CA ILE A 67 -29.76 19.04 7.50
C ILE A 67 -31.10 19.78 7.48
N GLU A 68 -31.40 20.52 8.54
CA GLU A 68 -32.52 21.45 8.51
C GLU A 68 -32.17 22.66 7.62
N HIS A 69 -32.83 22.68 6.46
CA HIS A 69 -33.54 23.79 5.80
C HIS A 69 -33.20 25.25 6.25
N THR A 70 -33.15 26.28 5.40
CA THR A 70 -34.16 26.60 4.37
C THR A 70 -33.66 27.78 3.49
N THR A 71 -33.73 27.57 2.17
CA THR A 71 -34.30 28.47 1.12
C THR A 71 -33.71 29.82 0.70
N MET A 72 -33.53 29.88 -0.64
CA MET A 72 -33.90 30.93 -1.60
C MET A 72 -33.00 32.18 -1.68
N SER A 73 -32.74 32.84 -2.81
CA SER A 73 -33.06 32.68 -4.24
C SER A 73 -32.43 33.89 -4.96
N LEU A 74 -31.92 33.68 -6.18
CA LEU A 74 -31.85 34.61 -7.33
C LEU A 74 -31.25 36.03 -7.19
N LYS A 75 -30.17 36.23 -7.97
CA LYS A 75 -29.97 37.28 -9.01
C LYS A 75 -30.38 38.75 -8.78
N GLU A 76 -29.37 39.58 -9.03
CA GLU A 76 -29.34 40.81 -9.85
C GLU A 76 -29.87 42.16 -9.29
N ALA A 77 -28.92 43.11 -9.29
CA ALA A 77 -29.01 44.55 -9.58
C ALA A 77 -29.52 45.56 -8.52
N GLU A 78 -28.59 46.44 -8.13
CA GLU A 78 -28.67 47.89 -7.85
C GLU A 78 -30.04 48.53 -7.53
N CYS A 79 -30.14 49.27 -6.42
CA CYS A 79 -30.01 50.75 -6.36
C CYS A 79 -30.51 51.35 -5.02
N LEU A 80 -29.90 52.49 -4.65
CA LEU A 80 -30.40 53.61 -3.83
C LEU A 80 -30.46 53.52 -2.28
N ARG A 81 -29.65 54.40 -1.65
CA ARG A 81 -29.70 54.91 -0.25
C ARG A 81 -30.93 55.84 -0.04
N PRO A 82 -31.16 56.52 1.13
CA PRO A 82 -30.83 56.31 2.57
C PRO A 82 -32.08 56.49 3.50
N HIS A 83 -31.97 56.35 4.83
CA HIS A 83 -32.38 57.37 5.83
C HIS A 83 -32.26 56.93 7.31
N ILE A 84 -32.09 57.96 8.15
CA ILE A 84 -31.77 58.04 9.58
C ILE A 84 -33.07 58.17 10.42
N ASN A 85 -33.15 57.57 11.62
CA ASN A 85 -33.49 58.22 12.93
C ASN A 85 -33.95 57.25 14.03
N GLY A 86 -33.49 57.51 15.28
CA GLY A 86 -34.39 57.80 16.39
C GLY A 86 -34.64 56.75 17.50
N ASN A 87 -33.99 56.96 18.64
CA ASN A 87 -34.48 56.83 20.04
C ASN A 87 -35.27 55.57 20.48
N THR A 88 -34.77 54.87 21.52
CA THR A 88 -35.44 54.72 22.84
C THR A 88 -34.56 54.00 23.88
N LEU A 89 -34.32 54.69 24.99
CA LEU A 89 -34.12 54.21 26.39
C LEU A 89 -35.29 54.88 27.20
N PRO A 90 -35.70 54.53 28.45
CA PRO A 90 -34.97 53.90 29.58
C PRO A 90 -35.93 52.96 30.43
N PRO A 91 -35.90 52.76 31.80
CA PRO A 91 -35.58 53.69 32.92
C PRO A 91 -34.55 53.24 33.98
N MET A 92 -33.96 54.25 34.64
CA MET A 92 -33.13 54.24 35.85
C MET A 92 -33.94 54.33 37.15
N SER A 93 -33.29 54.14 38.33
CA SER A 93 -33.12 55.11 39.46
C SER A 93 -32.67 54.38 40.75
N PRO A 94 -32.23 55.05 41.87
CA PRO A 94 -31.95 56.48 42.14
C PRO A 94 -30.51 56.72 42.71
N LEU A 95 -29.84 57.88 42.55
CA LEU A 95 -29.99 59.26 43.08
C LEU A 95 -29.29 59.52 44.44
N ASP A 96 -28.31 60.44 44.43
CA ASP A 96 -27.94 61.46 45.45
C ASP A 96 -26.54 62.01 45.10
N SER A 97 -26.14 63.29 45.19
CA SER A 97 -26.78 64.60 45.34
C SER A 97 -25.67 65.67 45.16
N TYR A 98 -25.96 66.71 44.37
CA TYR A 98 -25.37 68.06 44.24
C TYR A 98 -24.01 68.47 44.87
N THR A 99 -23.10 69.06 44.07
CA THR A 99 -22.80 70.52 44.12
C THR A 99 -22.03 71.02 42.88
N ASN A 100 -22.46 72.15 42.33
CA ASN A 100 -21.76 72.95 41.30
C ASN A 100 -20.60 73.74 41.92
N MET A 101 -19.53 73.98 41.13
CA MET A 101 -18.91 75.31 40.97
C MET A 101 -18.09 75.34 39.67
N GLU A 102 -18.47 76.21 38.74
CA GLU A 102 -17.60 76.69 37.67
C GLU A 102 -16.53 77.64 38.25
N SER A 103 -15.29 77.54 37.78
CA SER A 103 -14.34 78.66 37.80
C SER A 103 -13.58 78.72 36.47
N GLU A 104 -13.73 79.83 35.76
CA GLU A 104 -12.84 80.30 34.68
C GLU A 104 -11.40 80.48 35.20
N LEU A 105 -10.38 80.28 34.35
CA LEU A 105 -9.06 80.97 34.28
C LEU A 105 -8.13 80.15 33.34
N SER A 106 -7.81 80.64 32.14
CA SER A 106 -6.60 81.41 31.73
C SER A 106 -5.46 80.53 31.20
N GLY A 107 -4.80 81.01 30.13
CA GLY A 107 -3.72 80.29 29.45
C GLY A 107 -2.50 80.04 30.33
N THR A 108 -1.69 79.07 29.89
CA THR A 108 -0.47 78.52 30.50
C THR A 108 -0.66 77.78 31.82
N ASP A 109 -1.20 76.55 31.78
CA ASP A 109 -1.06 75.61 32.89
C ASP A 109 -0.63 74.25 32.37
N VAL A 110 0.65 73.94 32.55
CA VAL A 110 1.15 72.56 32.65
C VAL A 110 0.87 72.14 34.09
N PRO A 111 0.32 70.93 34.36
CA PRO A 111 0.03 70.50 35.72
C PRO A 111 1.30 70.56 36.60
N PRO A 112 1.18 70.91 37.90
CA PRO A 112 2.33 71.16 38.77
C PRO A 112 3.22 69.92 39.00
N LEU A 113 2.69 68.72 38.76
CA LEU A 113 3.48 67.50 38.55
C LEU A 113 3.07 66.85 37.22
N LEU A 114 4.06 66.41 36.46
CA LEU A 114 3.86 65.71 35.21
C LEU A 114 3.48 64.22 35.46
N PRO A 115 2.58 63.62 34.66
CA PRO A 115 2.37 62.17 34.64
C PRO A 115 3.69 61.40 34.50
N HIS A 116 3.81 60.24 35.16
CA HIS A 116 5.00 59.42 35.03
C HIS A 116 5.18 58.94 33.56
N PRO A 117 6.40 58.84 32.99
CA PRO A 117 6.60 58.40 31.60
C PRO A 117 5.98 57.03 31.27
N LYS A 118 5.85 56.14 32.26
CA LYS A 118 5.24 54.82 32.11
C LYS A 118 3.69 54.82 32.10
N THR A 119 3.05 55.97 32.25
CA THR A 119 1.58 56.09 32.23
C THR A 119 1.04 55.73 30.84
N LEU A 120 -0.06 54.97 30.79
CA LEU A 120 -0.73 54.60 29.54
C LEU A 120 -1.31 55.83 28.85
N ILE A 121 -1.21 55.90 27.52
CA ILE A 121 -1.60 57.10 26.75
C ILE A 121 -3.07 57.47 26.92
N CYS A 122 -3.96 56.49 27.09
CA CYS A 122 -5.39 56.73 27.36
C CYS A 122 -5.66 57.41 28.71
N GLU A 123 -4.70 57.35 29.64
CA GLU A 123 -4.79 57.91 31.00
C GLU A 123 -3.95 59.17 31.17
N VAL A 124 -3.17 59.57 30.15
CA VAL A 124 -2.34 60.78 30.16
C VAL A 124 -3.21 62.01 30.00
N GLN A 125 -3.14 62.92 30.98
CA GLN A 125 -3.71 64.26 30.92
C GLN A 125 -2.63 65.30 31.22
N LEU A 126 -2.15 65.97 30.17
CA LEU A 126 -1.11 67.02 30.24
C LEU A 126 -1.70 68.41 30.06
N GLY A 127 -2.94 68.52 29.59
CA GLY A 127 -3.67 69.75 29.39
C GLY A 127 -3.42 70.41 28.03
N GLY A 128 -4.44 71.16 27.58
CA GLY A 128 -4.34 72.17 26.54
C GLY A 128 -3.80 71.68 25.18
N ARG A 129 -2.58 72.08 24.85
CA ARG A 129 -1.94 71.79 23.55
C ARG A 129 -1.21 70.44 23.52
N PHE A 130 -0.78 69.91 24.66
CA PHE A 130 -0.06 68.63 24.73
C PHE A 130 -0.99 67.42 24.57
N ASP A 131 -2.22 67.49 25.09
CA ASP A 131 -3.24 66.46 24.84
C ASP A 131 -3.64 66.43 23.35
N LYS A 132 -3.74 67.62 22.72
CA LYS A 132 -3.99 67.74 21.27
C LYS A 132 -2.85 67.16 20.45
N LEU A 133 -1.60 67.35 20.89
CA LEU A 133 -0.41 66.73 20.30
C LEU A 133 -0.49 65.19 20.38
N ILE A 134 -0.72 64.63 21.57
CA ILE A 134 -0.79 63.17 21.78
C ILE A 134 -1.89 62.56 20.90
N ALA A 135 -3.09 63.14 20.93
CA ALA A 135 -4.21 62.68 20.11
C ALA A 135 -3.94 62.82 18.59
N ARG A 136 -3.12 63.80 18.17
CA ARG A 136 -2.71 63.93 16.77
C ARG A 136 -1.71 62.85 16.38
N LEU A 137 -0.71 62.58 17.22
CA LEU A 137 0.31 61.57 16.96
C LEU A 137 -0.27 60.15 16.89
N CYS A 138 -1.17 59.80 17.82
CA CYS A 138 -1.85 58.49 17.81
C CYS A 138 -2.70 58.29 16.53
N ARG A 139 -3.41 59.35 16.08
CA ARG A 139 -4.19 59.30 14.83
C ARG A 139 -3.32 59.21 13.58
N SER A 140 -2.21 59.96 13.52
CA SER A 140 -1.28 59.93 12.39
C SER A 140 -0.51 58.59 12.30
N ALA A 141 -0.20 57.96 13.44
CA ALA A 141 0.38 56.63 13.49
C ALA A 141 -0.57 55.54 12.96
N SER A 142 -1.87 55.72 13.13
CA SER A 142 -2.90 54.79 12.63
C SER A 142 -3.17 54.93 11.12
N SER A 143 -2.80 56.07 10.52
CA SER A 143 -3.17 56.44 9.14
C SER A 143 -2.03 56.39 8.12
N SER A 144 -0.77 56.28 8.55
CA SER A 144 0.39 56.30 7.64
C SER A 144 0.65 54.89 7.08
N ALA A 145 0.41 54.72 5.79
CA ALA A 145 0.63 53.46 5.09
C ALA A 145 2.14 53.14 5.01
N GLY A 146 2.63 52.32 5.94
CA GLY A 146 3.93 51.66 5.83
C GLY A 146 4.86 51.70 7.04
N ILE A 147 4.51 52.41 8.14
CA ILE A 147 5.27 52.34 9.40
C ILE A 147 4.27 52.32 10.56
N THR A 148 3.96 51.14 11.09
CA THR A 148 3.17 51.00 12.32
C THR A 148 4.03 51.37 13.52
N VAL A 149 3.91 52.60 13.99
CA VAL A 149 4.39 52.99 15.33
C VAL A 149 3.19 52.86 16.26
N ASN A 150 3.17 51.83 17.11
CA ASN A 150 2.15 51.73 18.16
C ASN A 150 2.62 52.52 19.37
N PHE A 151 1.79 53.42 19.89
CA PHE A 151 2.09 54.17 21.09
C PHE A 151 1.20 53.61 22.20
N GLU A 152 1.80 53.00 23.22
CA GLU A 152 1.06 52.43 24.37
C GLU A 152 1.25 53.30 25.61
N ARG A 153 2.45 53.84 25.82
CA ARG A 153 2.84 54.63 26.99
C ARG A 153 3.40 55.99 26.60
N LEU A 154 3.36 56.94 27.54
CA LEU A 154 3.84 58.30 27.30
C LEU A 154 5.34 58.34 26.91
N GLU A 155 6.13 57.43 27.46
CA GLU A 155 7.56 57.27 27.12
C GLU A 155 7.80 56.95 25.63
N ASP A 156 6.88 56.26 24.97
CA ASP A 156 6.97 55.96 23.53
C ASP A 156 6.89 57.24 22.69
N ILE A 157 6.09 58.21 23.14
CA ILE A 157 5.98 59.52 22.51
C ILE A 157 7.21 60.38 22.84
N LEU A 158 7.69 60.39 24.09
CA LEU A 158 8.86 61.18 24.51
C LEU A 158 10.16 60.70 23.83
N ASN A 159 10.28 59.39 23.59
CA ASN A 159 11.45 58.78 22.99
C ASN A 159 11.39 58.68 21.46
N LEU A 160 10.32 59.17 20.84
CA LEU A 160 10.16 59.13 19.39
C LEU A 160 11.34 59.85 18.68
N PRO A 161 12.01 59.22 17.70
CA PRO A 161 13.06 59.87 16.92
C PRO A 161 12.49 61.02 16.09
N ILE A 162 13.23 62.12 15.98
CA ILE A 162 12.76 63.32 15.29
C ILE A 162 12.47 63.07 13.79
N ASP A 163 13.24 62.18 13.16
CA ASP A 163 13.06 61.77 11.76
C ASP A 163 11.76 60.98 11.56
N SER A 164 11.35 60.19 12.57
CA SER A 164 10.07 59.47 12.55
C SER A 164 8.90 60.44 12.69
N LEU A 165 9.05 61.50 13.49
CA LEU A 165 8.06 62.58 13.56
C LEU A 165 7.88 63.25 12.19
N PHE A 166 8.94 63.44 11.40
CA PHE A 166 8.88 64.04 10.04
C PHE A 166 8.12 63.21 9.02
N LYS A 167 8.06 61.89 9.21
CA LYS A 167 7.37 60.96 8.32
C LYS A 167 5.87 60.80 8.63
N LEU A 168 5.38 61.32 9.75
CA LEU A 168 3.97 61.22 10.12
C LEU A 168 3.11 62.25 9.39
N ASP A 169 2.14 61.76 8.61
CA ASP A 169 1.23 62.58 7.83
C ASP A 169 0.36 63.48 8.72
N GLY A 170 0.29 64.76 8.34
CA GLY A 170 -0.55 65.74 9.02
C GLY A 170 0.01 66.30 10.34
N VAL A 171 1.27 65.99 10.69
CA VAL A 171 1.99 66.63 11.81
C VAL A 171 2.70 67.89 11.31
N GLY A 172 2.05 69.05 11.47
CA GLY A 172 2.58 70.36 11.06
C GLY A 172 3.66 70.93 11.99
N LYS A 173 4.23 72.09 11.61
CA LYS A 173 5.33 72.74 12.35
C LYS A 173 5.02 73.00 13.83
N SER A 174 3.80 73.45 14.15
CA SER A 174 3.40 73.74 15.54
C SER A 174 3.42 72.49 16.44
N TYR A 175 2.92 71.35 15.96
CA TYR A 175 2.94 70.09 16.72
C TYR A 175 4.37 69.58 16.97
N ARG A 176 5.31 69.85 16.06
CA ARG A 176 6.72 69.49 16.23
C ARG A 176 7.40 70.35 17.28
N GLU A 177 7.03 71.62 17.34
CA GLU A 177 7.48 72.55 18.37
C GLU A 177 6.90 72.15 19.74
N ASP A 178 5.60 71.84 19.80
CA ASP A 178 4.96 71.32 21.02
C ASP A 178 5.59 70.00 21.48
N TRP A 179 5.98 69.09 20.57
CA TRP A 179 6.66 67.85 20.93
C TRP A 179 8.06 68.08 21.51
N LYS A 180 8.83 69.01 20.91
CA LYS A 180 10.14 69.39 21.45
C LYS A 180 10.01 70.01 22.83
N GLU A 181 9.01 70.86 23.02
CA GLU A 181 8.76 71.53 24.29
C GLU A 181 8.32 70.53 25.37
N LEU A 182 7.44 69.57 25.02
CA LEU A 182 7.05 68.48 25.91
C LEU A 182 8.26 67.64 26.33
N LYS A 183 9.18 67.34 25.41
CA LYS A 183 10.40 66.58 25.71
C LYS A 183 11.33 67.34 26.65
N VAL A 184 11.48 68.65 26.46
CA VAL A 184 12.28 69.51 27.35
C VAL A 184 11.65 69.59 28.75
N LEU A 185 10.33 69.69 28.85
CA LEU A 185 9.62 69.68 30.14
C LEU A 185 9.88 68.38 30.92
N TYR A 186 9.83 67.23 30.26
CA TYR A 186 10.11 65.93 30.89
C TYR A 186 11.59 65.70 31.22
N LEU A 187 12.52 66.31 30.48
CA LEU A 187 13.97 66.29 30.79
C LEU A 187 14.32 67.17 32.00
N GLN A 188 13.52 68.19 32.29
CA GLN A 188 13.75 69.14 33.38
C GLN A 188 12.93 68.83 34.63
N ALA A 189 11.97 67.92 34.54
CA ALA A 189 11.15 67.48 35.66
C ALA A 189 11.97 66.63 36.65
N THR A 190 11.83 66.95 37.94
CA THR A 190 12.51 66.26 39.03
C THR A 190 11.59 65.28 39.76
N ASP A 191 10.27 65.53 39.73
CA ASP A 191 9.24 64.69 40.34
C ASP A 191 8.05 64.49 39.38
N PHE A 192 7.46 63.30 39.42
CA PHE A 192 6.30 62.89 38.60
C PHE A 192 5.13 62.47 39.48
N LEU A 193 3.91 62.57 38.96
CA LEU A 193 2.73 61.96 39.59
C LEU A 193 2.97 60.45 39.76
N PRO A 194 2.61 59.88 40.92
CA PRO A 194 2.66 58.44 41.11
C PRO A 194 1.81 57.76 40.04
N VAL A 195 2.35 56.68 39.44
CA VAL A 195 1.57 55.79 38.58
C VAL A 195 0.36 55.33 39.41
N PRO A 196 -0.88 55.37 38.87
CA PRO A 196 -2.08 54.90 39.59
C PRO A 196 -1.81 53.53 40.24
N PRO A 197 -2.28 53.29 41.48
CA PRO A 197 -1.96 52.08 42.22
C PRO A 197 -2.74 50.89 41.66
N ASP A 198 -2.19 50.32 40.60
CA ASP A 198 -2.09 48.90 40.32
C ASP A 198 -0.93 48.79 39.31
N LEU A 199 -0.02 47.83 39.50
CA LEU A 199 1.19 47.57 38.69
C LEU A 199 2.53 48.17 39.21
N SER A 200 2.72 48.37 40.53
CA SER A 200 4.08 48.56 41.10
C SER A 200 4.79 47.26 41.47
N ASP A 201 4.08 46.13 41.51
CA ASP A 201 4.66 44.78 41.50
C ASP A 201 4.15 44.05 40.25
N VAL A 202 4.65 44.42 39.06
CA VAL A 202 4.52 43.52 37.90
C VAL A 202 5.57 42.44 38.09
N VAL A 203 5.24 41.46 38.92
CA VAL A 203 5.81 40.13 38.74
C VAL A 203 5.44 39.76 37.30
N GLU A 204 6.45 39.59 36.46
CA GLU A 204 6.22 39.24 35.05
C GLU A 204 5.33 37.99 35.03
N PRO A 205 4.30 37.89 34.15
CA PRO A 205 3.41 36.73 34.17
C PRO A 205 4.15 35.40 34.15
N ILE A 206 5.31 35.34 33.49
CA ILE A 206 6.17 34.15 33.48
C ILE A 206 6.73 33.75 34.86
N GLU A 207 6.94 34.72 35.76
CA GLU A 207 7.38 34.51 37.14
C GLU A 207 6.24 34.05 38.05
N LEU A 208 4.98 34.33 37.68
CA LEU A 208 3.78 33.81 38.36
C LEU A 208 3.46 32.36 38.01
N VAL A 209 4.11 31.80 36.98
CA VAL A 209 3.93 30.40 36.60
C VAL A 209 4.57 29.51 37.66
N ARG A 210 3.72 28.75 38.35
CA ARG A 210 4.14 27.70 39.28
C ARG A 210 4.35 26.39 38.54
N ASP A 211 5.22 25.54 39.07
CA ASP A 211 5.51 24.22 38.47
C ASP A 211 4.31 23.28 38.52
N ASP A 212 3.33 23.60 39.37
CA ASP A 212 2.08 22.87 39.47
C ASP A 212 1.00 23.36 38.47
N MET A 213 1.30 24.29 37.57
CA MET A 213 0.37 24.83 36.58
C MET A 213 0.59 24.24 35.18
N ARG A 214 -0.51 23.89 34.48
CA ARG A 214 -0.50 23.45 33.08
C ARG A 214 -1.59 24.16 32.27
N LEU A 215 -1.37 24.26 30.96
CA LEU A 215 -2.31 24.86 30.02
C LEU A 215 -3.53 23.95 29.86
N ASN A 216 -4.72 24.48 30.09
CA ASN A 216 -5.96 23.76 29.87
C ASN A 216 -6.39 23.86 28.40
N LEU A 217 -6.05 22.82 27.64
CA LEU A 217 -6.34 22.76 26.20
C LEU A 217 -7.85 22.71 25.87
N THR A 218 -8.73 22.39 26.83
CA THR A 218 -10.19 22.39 26.59
C THR A 218 -10.78 23.80 26.49
N GLN A 219 -10.09 24.80 27.06
CA GLN A 219 -10.52 26.20 27.08
C GLN A 219 -9.98 27.02 25.89
N LEU A 220 -9.33 26.33 24.93
CA LEU A 220 -8.85 26.90 23.68
C LEU A 220 -9.82 26.58 22.55
N ASP A 221 -10.11 27.56 21.72
CA ASP A 221 -10.91 27.33 20.51
C ASP A 221 -10.10 26.59 19.42
N ALA A 222 -10.77 26.15 18.35
CA ALA A 222 -10.12 25.41 17.26
C ALA A 222 -9.00 26.19 16.55
N ALA A 223 -9.07 27.54 16.54
CA ALA A 223 -8.05 28.38 15.95
C ALA A 223 -6.83 28.52 16.87
N GLU A 224 -7.06 28.68 18.18
CA GLU A 224 -6.03 28.74 19.21
C GLU A 224 -5.29 27.40 19.36
N LEU A 225 -6.01 26.27 19.36
CA LEU A 225 -5.43 24.92 19.37
C LEU A 225 -4.50 24.69 18.17
N LYS A 226 -4.88 25.18 16.99
CA LYS A 226 -4.07 25.08 15.77
C LYS A 226 -2.79 25.92 15.86
N VAL A 227 -2.84 27.05 16.55
CA VAL A 227 -1.71 27.95 16.79
C VAL A 227 -0.75 27.34 17.81
N VAL A 228 -1.25 26.84 18.94
CA VAL A 228 -0.46 26.14 19.96
C VAL A 228 0.21 24.89 19.38
N SER A 229 -0.51 24.09 18.59
CA SER A 229 0.05 22.93 17.89
C SER A 229 1.14 23.31 16.88
N LYS A 230 1.02 24.48 16.25
CA LYS A 230 2.03 24.98 15.30
C LYS A 230 3.27 25.47 16.03
N LEU A 231 3.11 26.09 17.20
CA LEU A 231 4.21 26.47 18.08
C LEU A 231 4.99 25.23 18.55
N GLU A 232 4.28 24.19 19.00
CA GLU A 232 4.88 22.92 19.41
C GLU A 232 5.69 22.26 18.28
N ARG A 233 5.23 22.31 17.03
CA ARG A 233 5.98 21.77 15.88
C ARG A 233 7.27 22.54 15.58
N VAL A 234 7.31 23.84 15.89
CA VAL A 234 8.47 24.69 15.60
C VAL A 234 9.50 24.61 16.73
N ILE A 235 9.05 24.54 17.98
CA ILE A 235 9.89 24.65 19.18
C ILE A 235 10.08 23.30 19.90
N GLY A 236 9.24 22.31 19.62
CA GLY A 236 9.23 21.00 20.27
C GLY A 236 8.44 20.95 21.58
N ARG A 237 7.95 22.09 22.08
CA ARG A 237 7.11 22.19 23.28
C ARG A 237 6.19 23.43 23.22
N ALA A 238 5.04 23.38 23.88
CA ALA A 238 4.10 24.49 23.98
C ALA A 238 3.45 24.57 25.38
N ASP A 239 4.29 24.73 26.41
CA ASP A 239 3.84 24.96 27.78
C ASP A 239 3.55 26.46 28.05
N ILE A 240 2.97 26.78 29.22
CA ILE A 240 2.62 28.16 29.61
C ILE A 240 3.86 29.07 29.52
N ARG A 241 5.03 28.60 29.98
CA ARG A 241 6.27 29.39 29.96
C ARG A 241 6.72 29.70 28.55
N THR A 242 6.67 28.72 27.64
CA THR A 242 7.06 28.86 26.24
C THR A 242 6.12 29.79 25.47
N ILE A 243 4.82 29.75 25.77
CA ILE A 243 3.85 30.68 25.18
C ILE A 243 4.08 32.10 25.68
N LEU A 244 4.32 32.28 26.98
CA LEU A 244 4.60 33.59 27.58
C LEU A 244 5.93 34.19 27.11
N SER A 245 6.96 33.36 26.93
CA SER A 245 8.29 33.80 26.49
C SER A 245 8.42 33.91 24.97
N PHE A 246 7.33 33.78 24.20
CA PHE A 246 7.39 33.68 22.74
C PHE A 246 8.14 34.85 22.09
N ASP A 247 7.92 36.09 22.56
CA ASP A 247 8.56 37.28 21.99
C ASP A 247 10.06 37.39 22.29
N SER A 248 10.58 36.54 23.19
CA SER A 248 12.01 36.48 23.56
C SER A 248 12.76 35.30 22.93
N LEU A 249 12.10 34.50 22.10
CA LEU A 249 12.72 33.39 21.37
C LEU A 249 13.56 33.90 20.18
N GLU A 250 14.56 33.12 19.78
CA GLU A 250 15.48 33.46 18.68
C GLU A 250 14.72 33.85 17.39
N GLU A 251 15.19 34.88 16.68
CA GLU A 251 14.58 35.39 15.43
C GLU A 251 14.33 34.28 14.39
N GLU A 252 15.18 33.25 14.39
CA GLU A 252 15.08 32.11 13.47
C GLU A 252 13.84 31.24 13.73
N ALA A 253 13.45 31.05 14.99
CA ALA A 253 12.22 30.32 15.37
C ALA A 253 10.96 31.19 15.15
N ALA A 254 11.05 32.48 15.46
CA ALA A 254 9.96 33.44 15.25
C ALA A 254 9.63 33.65 13.77
N SER A 255 10.64 33.63 12.88
CA SER A 255 10.47 33.80 11.43
C SER A 255 9.71 32.67 10.73
N ARG A 256 9.67 31.47 11.32
CA ARG A 256 8.91 30.30 10.79
C ARG A 256 7.41 30.39 11.07
N ILE A 257 6.98 31.36 11.87
CA ILE A 257 5.59 31.55 12.26
C ILE A 257 4.98 32.73 11.48
N GLY A 258 4.01 32.45 10.61
CA GLY A 258 3.33 33.48 9.82
C GLY A 258 2.54 34.49 10.66
N GLY A 259 2.40 35.72 10.17
CA GLY A 259 1.84 36.85 10.93
C GLY A 259 0.47 36.62 11.57
N ARG A 260 -0.44 35.90 10.90
CA ARG A 260 -1.75 35.55 11.47
C ARG A 260 -1.64 34.62 12.69
N THR A 261 -0.72 33.66 12.64
CA THR A 261 -0.44 32.75 13.77
C THR A 261 0.17 33.52 14.94
N ARG A 262 1.07 34.48 14.66
CA ARG A 262 1.65 35.35 15.67
C ARG A 262 0.60 36.19 16.40
N SER A 263 -0.32 36.83 15.67
CA SER A 263 -1.40 37.61 16.28
C SER A 263 -2.30 36.78 17.19
N GLN A 264 -2.62 35.55 16.81
CA GLN A 264 -3.42 34.64 17.64
C GLN A 264 -2.64 34.13 18.87
N LEU A 265 -1.34 33.91 18.73
CA LEU A 265 -0.50 33.51 19.86
C LEU A 265 -0.41 34.62 20.92
N ILE A 266 -0.34 35.88 20.49
CA ILE A 266 -0.40 37.06 21.38
C ILE A 266 -1.75 37.12 22.12
N GLN A 267 -2.86 36.71 21.49
CA GLN A 267 -4.16 36.64 22.16
C GLN A 267 -4.17 35.57 23.27
N VAL A 268 -3.61 34.39 23.01
CA VAL A 268 -3.47 33.32 24.01
C VAL A 268 -2.53 33.76 25.15
N GLN A 269 -1.43 34.43 24.83
CA GLN A 269 -0.48 35.01 25.79
C GLN A 269 -1.17 36.03 26.72
N ALA A 270 -1.98 36.93 26.16
CA ALA A 270 -2.73 37.92 26.93
C ALA A 270 -3.75 37.28 27.88
N ARG A 271 -4.45 36.23 27.43
CA ARG A 271 -5.39 35.48 28.28
C ARG A 271 -4.69 34.74 29.43
N LEU A 272 -3.57 34.07 29.14
CA LEU A 272 -2.76 33.41 30.17
C LEU A 272 -2.23 34.40 31.20
N ALA A 273 -1.73 35.55 30.74
CA ALA A 273 -1.24 36.59 31.63
C ALA A 273 -2.35 37.22 32.49
N ALA A 274 -3.58 37.30 31.98
CA ALA A 274 -4.73 37.76 32.76
C ALA A 274 -5.09 36.76 33.86
N GLU A 275 -5.18 35.46 33.53
CA GLU A 275 -5.51 34.43 34.51
C GLU A 275 -4.45 34.24 35.59
N LEU A 276 -3.16 34.28 35.24
CA LEU A 276 -2.07 34.20 36.22
C LEU A 276 -2.16 35.30 37.27
N ARG A 277 -2.56 36.50 36.87
CA ARG A 277 -2.77 37.62 37.80
C ARG A 277 -3.98 37.38 38.71
N LEU A 278 -5.08 36.82 38.18
CA LEU A 278 -6.25 36.46 38.99
C LEU A 278 -5.93 35.33 39.99
N ILE A 279 -5.12 34.36 39.58
CA ILE A 279 -4.64 33.29 40.47
C ILE A 279 -3.74 33.87 41.57
N ALA A 280 -2.78 34.73 41.20
CA ALA A 280 -1.89 35.39 42.15
C ALA A 280 -2.63 36.29 43.15
N ALA A 281 -3.71 36.94 42.71
CA ALA A 281 -4.61 37.74 43.54
C ALA A 281 -5.56 36.89 44.41
N GLY A 282 -5.55 35.55 44.26
CA GLY A 282 -6.44 34.64 44.99
C GLY A 282 -7.91 34.70 44.59
N THR A 283 -8.23 35.38 43.48
CA THR A 283 -9.60 35.50 42.94
C THR A 283 -9.99 34.34 42.02
N LEU A 284 -9.01 33.61 41.48
CA LEU A 284 -9.23 32.43 40.64
C LEU A 284 -8.53 31.21 41.24
N ASP A 285 -9.31 30.17 41.57
CA ASP A 285 -8.77 28.89 42.00
C ASP A 285 -8.70 27.90 40.83
N TYR A 286 -7.49 27.70 40.32
CA TYR A 286 -7.22 26.80 39.20
C TYR A 286 -7.29 25.30 39.58
N PHE A 287 -7.52 24.97 40.86
CA PHE A 287 -7.86 23.60 41.29
C PHE A 287 -9.36 23.30 41.23
N ALA A 288 -10.23 24.31 41.32
CA ALA A 288 -11.67 24.12 41.55
C ALA A 288 -12.57 24.49 40.37
N ILE A 289 -12.10 25.25 39.38
CA ILE A 289 -12.96 25.90 38.37
C ILE A 289 -12.84 25.20 37.00
N PRO A 290 -13.93 24.65 36.43
CA PRO A 290 -13.91 23.94 35.15
C PRO A 290 -13.70 24.84 33.91
N SER A 291 -13.60 26.16 34.07
CA SER A 291 -13.51 27.17 33.01
C SER A 291 -12.21 28.00 33.01
N SER A 292 -11.13 27.57 33.67
CA SER A 292 -9.84 28.27 33.68
C SER A 292 -8.89 27.73 32.60
N LEU A 293 -8.25 28.64 31.85
CA LEU A 293 -7.19 28.38 30.87
C LEU A 293 -5.93 27.78 31.51
N ILE A 294 -5.79 27.89 32.83
CA ILE A 294 -4.74 27.27 33.64
C ILE A 294 -5.37 26.24 34.57
N THR A 295 -4.76 25.07 34.65
CA THR A 295 -5.22 23.99 35.55
C THR A 295 -4.04 23.37 36.28
N ALA A 296 -4.29 22.65 37.36
CA ALA A 296 -3.23 22.03 38.14
C ALA A 296 -2.64 20.79 37.43
N THR A 297 -1.35 20.55 37.65
CA THR A 297 -0.61 19.34 37.23
C THR A 297 -0.94 18.14 38.10
N THR A 298 -1.35 18.37 39.34
CA THR A 298 -1.83 17.37 40.29
C THR A 298 -3.29 17.68 40.59
N GLN A 299 -4.16 16.82 40.06
CA GLN A 299 -5.59 16.87 40.30
C GLN A 299 -5.97 15.56 41.00
N SER A 300 -6.42 15.63 42.24
CA SER A 300 -7.03 14.46 42.90
C SER A 300 -8.49 14.38 42.47
N PHE A 301 -8.94 13.21 42.04
CA PHE A 301 -10.35 13.00 41.70
C PHE A 301 -11.11 12.46 42.91
N ALA A 302 -12.28 13.04 43.20
CA ALA A 302 -13.10 12.65 44.34
C ALA A 302 -13.65 11.21 44.24
N SER A 303 -13.76 10.66 43.03
CA SER A 303 -14.20 9.29 42.75
C SER A 303 -13.62 8.78 41.43
N ALA A 304 -13.72 7.46 41.21
CA ALA A 304 -13.39 6.85 39.92
C ALA A 304 -14.32 7.35 38.80
N ALA A 305 -15.61 7.61 39.10
CA ALA A 305 -16.54 8.19 38.13
C ALA A 305 -16.11 9.59 37.64
N ALA A 306 -15.66 10.46 38.55
CA ALA A 306 -15.16 11.78 38.18
C ALA A 306 -13.90 11.70 37.31
N LEU A 307 -13.02 10.74 37.59
CA LEU A 307 -11.84 10.46 36.75
C LEU A 307 -12.25 9.91 35.38
N GLY A 308 -13.24 9.01 35.31
CA GLY A 308 -13.76 8.46 34.05
C GLY A 308 -14.34 9.53 33.13
N ALA A 309 -15.18 10.42 33.68
CA ALA A 309 -15.75 11.55 32.92
C ALA A 309 -14.66 12.50 32.39
N PHE A 310 -13.67 12.81 33.23
CA PHE A 310 -12.52 13.61 32.82
C PHE A 310 -11.72 12.95 31.69
N LEU A 311 -11.44 11.64 31.81
CA LEU A 311 -10.72 10.90 30.78
C LEU A 311 -11.46 10.91 29.45
N LEU A 312 -12.78 10.68 29.46
CA LEU A 312 -13.60 10.70 28.26
C LEU A 312 -13.55 12.06 27.55
N GLU A 313 -13.84 13.15 28.28
CA GLU A 313 -13.79 14.52 27.74
C GLU A 313 -12.43 14.83 27.13
N ARG A 314 -11.34 14.46 27.82
CA ARG A 314 -9.98 14.74 27.37
C ARG A 314 -9.59 13.91 26.14
N VAL A 315 -10.03 12.66 26.05
CA VAL A 315 -9.80 11.80 24.88
C VAL A 315 -10.55 12.35 23.67
N ASP A 316 -11.79 12.80 23.83
CA ASP A 316 -12.58 13.39 22.74
C ASP A 316 -11.92 14.66 22.18
N ILE A 317 -11.47 15.56 23.06
CA ILE A 317 -10.79 16.78 22.64
C ILE A 317 -9.44 16.45 22.00
N PHE A 318 -8.70 15.47 22.56
CA PHE A 318 -7.46 15.00 21.95
C PHE A 318 -7.68 14.49 20.53
N LEU A 319 -8.71 13.66 20.31
CA LEU A 319 -9.07 13.15 18.99
C LEU A 319 -9.34 14.29 18.03
N ALA A 320 -10.08 15.33 18.44
CA ALA A 320 -10.31 16.52 17.62
C ALA A 320 -9.03 17.27 17.20
N THR A 321 -7.91 17.11 17.92
CA THR A 321 -6.60 17.69 17.54
C THR A 321 -5.81 16.84 16.53
N LEU A 322 -6.19 15.58 16.32
CA LEU A 322 -5.55 14.67 15.38
C LEU A 322 -6.09 14.87 13.96
N ASP A 323 -5.29 14.52 12.96
CA ASP A 323 -5.80 14.37 11.59
C ASP A 323 -6.65 13.09 11.48
N GLU A 324 -7.59 13.08 10.54
CA GLU A 324 -8.58 12.01 10.32
C GLU A 324 -7.95 10.61 10.28
N LYS A 325 -6.78 10.47 9.64
CA LYS A 325 -6.05 9.20 9.58
C LYS A 325 -5.56 8.75 10.96
N SER A 326 -5.01 9.67 11.75
CA SER A 326 -4.53 9.36 13.10
C SER A 326 -5.68 9.08 14.07
N GLN A 327 -6.83 9.74 13.91
CA GLN A 327 -8.06 9.45 14.67
C GLN A 327 -8.53 8.01 14.43
N LEU A 328 -8.64 7.61 13.17
CA LEU A 328 -9.08 6.25 12.81
C LEU A 328 -8.08 5.17 13.28
N ILE A 329 -6.77 5.44 13.19
CA ILE A 329 -5.75 4.52 13.73
C ILE A 329 -5.90 4.36 15.24
N PHE A 330 -6.15 5.44 15.97
CA PHE A 330 -6.39 5.40 17.42
C PHE A 330 -7.64 4.59 17.75
N GLN A 331 -8.77 4.92 17.12
CA GLN A 331 -10.06 4.25 17.34
C GLN A 331 -9.95 2.75 17.10
N HIS A 332 -9.37 2.34 15.97
CA HIS A 332 -9.18 0.92 15.66
C HIS A 332 -8.14 0.22 16.53
N ARG A 333 -7.06 0.88 16.98
CA ARG A 333 -6.07 0.21 17.85
C ARG A 333 -6.58 0.01 19.26
N TRP A 334 -7.32 0.96 19.79
CA TRP A 334 -7.87 0.87 21.14
C TRP A 334 -9.24 0.20 21.18
N GLY A 335 -9.93 0.03 20.04
CA GLY A 335 -11.32 -0.40 20.02
C GLY A 335 -12.25 0.64 20.67
N PHE A 336 -11.91 1.92 20.46
CA PHE A 336 -12.62 3.08 21.02
C PHE A 336 -13.59 3.60 19.95
N VAL A 337 -14.89 3.54 20.23
CA VAL A 337 -16.03 3.84 19.35
C VAL A 337 -16.17 2.90 18.14
N ASP A 338 -15.07 2.31 17.68
CA ASP A 338 -15.01 1.39 16.54
C ASP A 338 -14.38 0.03 16.93
N GLU A 339 -14.40 -0.94 16.03
CA GLU A 339 -13.84 -2.28 16.25
C GLU A 339 -12.31 -2.27 16.40
N ARG A 340 -11.81 -3.17 17.26
CA ARG A 340 -10.38 -3.39 17.48
C ARG A 340 -9.78 -4.11 16.26
N LEU A 341 -8.73 -3.53 15.67
CA LEU A 341 -7.97 -4.14 14.58
C LEU A 341 -6.49 -4.30 14.93
N THR A 342 -5.85 -5.29 14.30
CA THR A 342 -4.40 -5.48 14.35
C THR A 342 -3.67 -4.46 13.48
N LEU A 343 -2.38 -4.23 13.77
CA LEU A 343 -1.52 -3.37 12.95
C LEU A 343 -1.48 -3.78 11.47
N SER A 344 -1.61 -5.09 11.19
CA SER A 344 -1.64 -5.58 9.82
C SER A 344 -2.97 -5.29 9.11
N GLU A 345 -4.09 -5.37 9.83
CA GLU A 345 -5.41 -5.08 9.27
C GLU A 345 -5.58 -3.58 9.01
N ILE A 346 -5.15 -2.75 9.95
CA ILE A 346 -5.08 -1.29 9.77
C ILE A 346 -4.15 -0.96 8.59
N GLY A 347 -3.00 -1.63 8.50
CA GLY A 347 -2.06 -1.46 7.38
C GLY A 347 -2.71 -1.74 6.02
N LYS A 348 -3.49 -2.83 5.91
CA LYS A 348 -4.28 -3.14 4.71
C LYS A 348 -5.35 -2.09 4.43
N LYS A 349 -6.06 -1.61 5.46
CA LYS A 349 -7.12 -0.60 5.32
C LYS A 349 -6.60 0.74 4.80
N PHE A 350 -5.38 1.11 5.17
CA PHE A 350 -4.74 2.37 4.78
C PHE A 350 -3.68 2.23 3.67
N ASP A 351 -3.56 1.04 3.06
CA ASP A 351 -2.55 0.69 2.05
C ASP A 351 -1.11 1.10 2.44
N VAL A 352 -0.73 0.74 3.68
CA VAL A 352 0.60 1.00 4.24
C VAL A 352 1.12 -0.22 4.98
N SER A 353 2.45 -0.30 5.15
CA SER A 353 3.06 -1.40 5.88
C SER A 353 2.61 -1.43 7.36
N ARG A 354 2.58 -2.64 7.93
CA ARG A 354 2.38 -2.86 9.38
C ARG A 354 3.30 -1.97 10.21
N GLU A 355 4.58 -1.89 9.83
CA GLU A 355 5.59 -1.10 10.53
C GLU A 355 5.27 0.41 10.48
N ARG A 356 4.71 0.89 9.37
CA ARG A 356 4.29 2.28 9.28
C ARG A 356 3.14 2.60 10.23
N ILE A 357 2.16 1.70 10.38
CA ILE A 357 1.08 1.86 11.36
C ILE A 357 1.64 1.84 12.79
N ARG A 358 2.54 0.92 13.12
CA ARG A 358 3.19 0.86 14.43
C ARG A 358 3.89 2.17 14.81
N GLN A 359 4.60 2.79 13.86
CA GLN A 359 5.24 4.09 14.07
C GLN A 359 4.23 5.21 14.31
N LEU A 360 3.10 5.20 13.60
CA LEU A 360 2.04 6.19 13.79
C LEU A 360 1.33 6.01 15.13
N GLU A 361 0.98 4.76 15.49
CA GLU A 361 0.43 4.41 16.81
C GLU A 361 1.34 4.88 17.94
N SER A 362 2.64 4.57 17.88
CA SER A 362 3.62 5.01 18.88
C SER A 362 3.63 6.53 19.04
N LYS A 363 3.57 7.29 17.94
CA LYS A 363 3.54 8.76 17.98
C LYS A 363 2.22 9.31 18.54
N ILE A 364 1.10 8.66 18.21
CA ILE A 364 -0.23 9.03 18.73
C ILE A 364 -0.27 8.78 20.24
N ASN A 365 0.16 7.61 20.69
CA ASN A 365 0.19 7.22 22.09
C ASN A 365 1.12 8.11 22.92
N GLU A 366 2.30 8.47 22.39
CA GLU A 366 3.20 9.44 23.04
C GLU A 366 2.54 10.82 23.18
N ARG A 367 1.89 11.32 22.10
CA ARG A 367 1.13 12.58 22.16
C ARG A 367 -0.04 12.51 23.14
N LEU A 368 -0.78 11.40 23.20
CA LEU A 368 -1.88 11.20 24.13
C LEU A 368 -1.39 11.28 25.58
N ASN A 369 -0.31 10.56 25.90
CA ASN A 369 0.27 10.56 27.24
C ASN A 369 0.72 11.95 27.69
N ASN A 370 1.36 12.69 26.79
CA ASN A 370 1.76 14.08 27.03
C ASN A 370 0.53 15.01 27.19
N TYR A 371 -0.53 14.78 26.40
CA TYR A 371 -1.75 15.58 26.43
C TYR A 371 -2.59 15.36 27.70
N LEU A 372 -2.69 14.12 28.18
CA LEU A 372 -3.44 13.77 29.39
C LEU A 372 -2.67 14.16 30.67
N ALA A 373 -1.34 14.03 30.64
CA ALA A 373 -0.43 14.35 31.76
C ALA A 373 -0.87 13.73 33.10
N LEU A 374 -1.14 12.42 33.10
CA LEU A 374 -1.66 11.64 34.25
C LEU A 374 -0.57 10.86 35.00
N ASN A 375 0.65 11.37 35.01
CA ASN A 375 1.80 10.66 35.56
C ASN A 375 1.85 10.65 37.09
N SER A 376 1.06 11.48 37.80
CA SER A 376 1.00 11.51 39.26
C SER A 376 0.19 10.33 39.81
N ALA A 377 0.69 9.70 40.89
CA ALA A 377 -0.01 8.62 41.56
C ALA A 377 -1.30 9.07 42.26
N GLU A 378 -1.38 10.34 42.67
CA GLU A 378 -2.53 10.91 43.40
C GLU A 378 -3.80 10.96 42.54
N ILE A 379 -3.65 11.11 41.22
CA ILE A 379 -4.74 11.11 40.24
C ILE A 379 -5.52 9.78 40.28
N TRP A 380 -4.79 8.68 40.41
CA TRP A 380 -5.32 7.32 40.29
C TRP A 380 -5.74 6.71 41.63
N HIS A 381 -5.58 7.43 42.74
CA HIS A 381 -5.78 6.89 44.08
C HIS A 381 -7.20 6.33 44.29
N SER A 382 -8.21 7.01 43.76
CA SER A 382 -9.61 6.59 43.82
C SER A 382 -9.93 5.34 43.01
N ALA A 383 -9.08 4.97 42.04
CA ALA A 383 -9.28 3.87 41.10
C ALA A 383 -8.34 2.67 41.35
N THR A 384 -7.18 2.87 41.97
CA THR A 384 -6.09 1.88 42.06
C THR A 384 -6.47 0.61 42.84
N SER A 385 -7.34 0.72 43.84
CA SER A 385 -7.76 -0.41 44.69
C SER A 385 -9.07 -1.06 44.27
N MET A 386 -9.67 -0.63 43.15
CA MET A 386 -10.97 -1.10 42.69
C MET A 386 -10.82 -2.35 41.81
N SER A 387 -11.82 -3.23 41.85
CA SER A 387 -11.85 -4.36 40.91
C SER A 387 -12.16 -3.90 39.48
N HIS A 388 -11.83 -4.71 38.48
CA HIS A 388 -12.15 -4.43 37.07
C HIS A 388 -13.64 -4.18 36.86
N GLU A 389 -14.50 -5.01 37.43
CA GLU A 389 -15.96 -4.85 37.34
C GLU A 389 -16.43 -3.54 37.99
N THR A 390 -15.85 -3.14 39.13
CA THR A 390 -16.20 -1.88 39.80
C THR A 390 -15.74 -0.66 39.01
N LEU A 391 -14.54 -0.71 38.42
CA LEU A 391 -14.03 0.39 37.57
C LEU A 391 -14.93 0.62 36.35
N ARG A 392 -15.43 -0.45 35.75
CA ARG A 392 -16.36 -0.36 34.63
C ARG A 392 -17.67 0.33 35.02
N LEU A 393 -18.24 -0.04 36.17
CA LEU A 393 -19.50 0.54 36.64
C LEU A 393 -19.34 2.02 37.03
N GLU A 394 -18.21 2.37 37.67
CA GLU A 394 -17.93 3.75 38.06
C GLU A 394 -17.61 4.64 36.86
N MET A 395 -16.90 4.11 35.86
CA MET A 395 -16.53 4.82 34.63
C MET A 395 -17.42 4.41 33.45
N ALA A 396 -18.73 4.27 33.68
CA ALA A 396 -19.68 3.71 32.71
C ALA A 396 -19.58 4.39 31.33
N ASP A 397 -19.69 5.72 31.30
CA ASP A 397 -19.66 6.52 30.06
C ASP A 397 -18.38 6.28 29.24
N LEU A 398 -17.23 6.16 29.90
CA LEU A 398 -15.96 5.87 29.24
C LEU A 398 -15.88 4.40 28.79
N SER A 399 -16.37 3.48 29.62
CA SER A 399 -16.31 2.05 29.33
C SER A 399 -17.22 1.63 28.17
N GLU A 400 -18.36 2.31 28.00
CA GLU A 400 -19.30 2.08 26.90
C GLU A 400 -18.73 2.48 25.54
N CYS A 401 -17.70 3.33 25.50
CA CYS A 401 -16.96 3.61 24.27
C CYS A 401 -16.14 2.42 23.78
N PHE A 402 -15.97 1.34 24.56
CA PHE A 402 -15.22 0.15 24.16
C PHE A 402 -16.13 -1.04 23.88
N ALA A 403 -15.96 -1.68 22.73
CA ALA A 403 -16.75 -2.84 22.34
C ALA A 403 -16.48 -4.08 23.21
N GLU A 404 -15.23 -4.24 23.70
CA GLU A 404 -14.83 -5.33 24.58
C GLU A 404 -14.26 -4.79 25.90
N GLN A 405 -14.58 -5.46 27.01
CA GLN A 405 -14.21 -5.03 28.36
C GLN A 405 -12.69 -5.03 28.58
N ASP A 406 -11.99 -5.98 27.97
CA ASP A 406 -10.54 -6.09 28.06
C ASP A 406 -9.84 -4.88 27.45
N HIS A 407 -10.40 -4.28 26.39
CA HIS A 407 -9.82 -3.09 25.77
C HIS A 407 -9.94 -1.84 26.64
N PHE A 408 -11.04 -1.70 27.38
CA PHE A 408 -11.21 -0.64 28.38
C PHE A 408 -10.15 -0.75 29.49
N HIS A 409 -9.93 -1.95 30.03
CA HIS A 409 -8.93 -2.15 31.08
C HIS A 409 -7.49 -2.03 30.57
N GLU A 410 -7.20 -2.47 29.34
CA GLU A 410 -5.91 -2.24 28.68
C GLU A 410 -5.64 -0.73 28.49
N PHE A 411 -6.66 0.02 28.05
CA PHE A 411 -6.57 1.47 27.90
C PHE A 411 -6.32 2.15 29.24
N LEU A 412 -7.05 1.78 30.31
CA LEU A 412 -6.82 2.31 31.66
C LEU A 412 -5.42 1.97 32.20
N SER A 413 -4.93 0.76 31.96
CA SER A 413 -3.56 0.38 32.31
C SER A 413 -2.54 1.27 31.57
N PHE A 414 -2.75 1.51 30.28
CA PHE A 414 -1.89 2.38 29.48
C PHE A 414 -1.88 3.83 29.99
N VAL A 415 -3.05 4.48 30.12
CA VAL A 415 -3.10 5.89 30.53
C VAL A 415 -2.72 6.12 31.99
N SER A 416 -2.78 5.07 32.83
CA SER A 416 -2.35 5.11 34.23
C SER A 416 -0.87 4.76 34.43
N TYR A 417 -0.13 4.45 33.35
CA TYR A 417 1.24 3.96 33.38
C TYR A 417 1.40 2.70 34.26
N GLY A 418 0.45 1.76 34.13
CA GLY A 418 0.47 0.47 34.81
C GLY A 418 0.09 0.50 36.29
N ARG A 419 -0.42 1.64 36.80
CA ARG A 419 -0.90 1.75 38.19
C ARG A 419 -2.20 0.99 38.40
N ILE A 420 -3.09 1.05 37.42
CA ILE A 420 -4.22 0.11 37.34
C ILE A 420 -3.69 -1.12 36.61
N ALA A 421 -3.44 -2.18 37.38
CA ALA A 421 -2.99 -3.44 36.82
C ALA A 421 -4.07 -4.03 35.91
N PHE A 422 -3.67 -4.36 34.69
CA PHE A 422 -4.45 -5.17 33.77
C PHE A 422 -3.58 -6.37 33.40
N GLU A 423 -4.07 -7.57 33.71
CA GLU A 423 -3.38 -8.83 33.37
C GLU A 423 -3.62 -9.28 31.93
N GLY A 424 -4.27 -8.47 31.11
CA GLY A 424 -4.43 -8.73 29.68
C GLY A 424 -3.34 -8.08 28.81
N SER A 425 -2.93 -8.83 27.79
CA SER A 425 -2.05 -8.45 26.65
C SER A 425 -0.54 -8.78 26.77
N LEU A 426 0.16 -8.54 27.89
CA LEU A 426 1.60 -8.90 27.98
C LEU A 426 1.87 -10.39 28.30
N ALA A 427 1.09 -10.99 29.20
CA ALA A 427 1.22 -12.41 29.56
C ALA A 427 0.64 -13.36 28.50
N HIS A 428 -0.18 -12.84 27.58
CA HIS A 428 -0.91 -13.59 26.57
C HIS A 428 -0.58 -13.06 25.17
N PRO A 429 0.68 -13.20 24.71
CA PRO A 429 1.06 -12.74 23.39
C PRO A 429 0.32 -13.49 22.28
N PRO A 430 0.23 -12.91 21.07
CA PRO A 430 -0.24 -13.63 19.89
C PRO A 430 0.50 -14.96 19.75
N LEU A 431 -0.25 -16.04 19.51
CA LEU A 431 0.31 -17.40 19.47
C LEU A 431 1.43 -17.55 18.41
N THR A 432 1.38 -16.75 17.36
CA THR A 432 2.33 -16.76 16.24
C THR A 432 3.48 -15.76 16.40
N ILE A 433 3.64 -15.11 17.55
CA ILE A 433 4.63 -14.04 17.75
C ILE A 433 6.07 -14.48 17.47
N LEU A 434 6.39 -15.77 17.69
CA LEU A 434 7.72 -16.33 17.47
C LEU A 434 7.89 -16.97 16.08
N ASP A 435 6.84 -17.06 15.27
CA ASP A 435 6.87 -17.83 14.02
C ASP A 435 7.90 -17.28 13.03
N SER A 436 7.88 -15.96 12.82
CA SER A 436 8.85 -15.26 11.97
C SER A 436 10.26 -15.37 12.51
N TYR A 437 10.41 -15.33 13.84
CA TYR A 437 11.69 -15.44 14.50
C TYR A 437 12.31 -16.82 14.29
N PHE A 438 11.56 -17.91 14.50
CA PHE A 438 12.04 -19.25 14.19
C PHE A 438 12.30 -19.45 12.70
N ALA A 439 11.39 -18.98 11.85
CA ALA A 439 11.54 -19.06 10.39
C ALA A 439 12.85 -18.41 9.93
N GLN A 440 13.29 -17.36 10.63
CA GLN A 440 14.58 -16.72 10.39
C GLN A 440 15.73 -17.46 11.10
N HIS A 441 15.68 -17.64 12.40
CA HIS A 441 16.88 -17.96 13.19
C HIS A 441 17.14 -19.45 13.37
N GLY A 442 16.19 -20.32 13.01
CA GLY A 442 16.33 -21.77 13.12
C GLY A 442 15.29 -22.40 14.04
N THR A 443 15.51 -23.66 14.39
CA THR A 443 14.53 -24.49 15.13
C THR A 443 14.87 -24.69 16.61
N ALA A 444 16.03 -24.22 17.07
CA ALA A 444 16.43 -24.31 18.47
C ALA A 444 17.21 -23.05 18.86
N ILE A 445 16.60 -22.22 19.71
CA ILE A 445 17.15 -20.92 20.11
C ILE A 445 17.32 -20.89 21.62
N ASP A 446 18.37 -20.22 22.11
CA ASP A 446 18.57 -20.01 23.54
C ASP A 446 17.42 -19.21 24.18
N GLN A 447 16.97 -19.66 25.35
CA GLN A 447 15.87 -19.02 26.06
C GLN A 447 16.13 -17.54 26.37
N SER A 448 17.37 -17.17 26.69
CA SER A 448 17.72 -15.76 26.96
C SER A 448 17.50 -14.87 25.74
N VAL A 449 17.78 -15.39 24.55
CA VAL A 449 17.60 -14.68 23.28
C VAL A 449 16.12 -14.53 22.94
N ILE A 450 15.31 -15.56 23.17
CA ILE A 450 13.86 -15.49 22.98
C ILE A 450 13.21 -14.50 23.96
N LEU A 451 13.65 -14.50 25.22
CA LEU A 451 13.17 -13.52 26.19
C LEU A 451 13.56 -12.10 25.77
N GLN A 452 14.78 -11.88 25.28
CA GLN A 452 15.18 -10.57 24.74
C GLN A 452 14.31 -10.16 23.54
N TYR A 453 14.00 -11.09 22.63
CA TYR A 453 13.14 -10.83 21.48
C TYR A 453 11.70 -10.50 21.91
N LEU A 454 11.11 -11.29 22.80
CA LEU A 454 9.77 -11.03 23.33
C LEU A 454 9.72 -9.70 24.11
N GLN A 455 10.77 -9.34 24.83
CA GLN A 455 10.88 -8.05 25.49
C GLN A 455 10.87 -6.88 24.49
N GLN A 456 11.53 -7.06 23.33
CA GLN A 456 11.53 -6.05 22.27
C GLN A 456 10.16 -5.96 21.56
N GLU A 457 9.47 -7.07 21.36
CA GLU A 457 8.18 -7.10 20.64
C GLU A 457 6.99 -6.69 21.50
N LEU A 458 6.97 -7.11 22.77
CA LEU A 458 5.84 -6.90 23.70
C LEU A 458 6.06 -5.71 24.63
N GLY A 459 7.32 -5.37 24.94
CA GLY A 459 7.64 -4.52 26.08
C GLY A 459 7.45 -5.25 27.42
N GLY A 460 7.63 -4.53 28.53
CA GLY A 460 7.46 -5.08 29.88
C GLY A 460 8.77 -5.45 30.59
N ASP A 461 8.63 -5.80 31.86
CA ASP A 461 9.75 -6.22 32.69
C ASP A 461 10.14 -7.70 32.45
N GLN A 462 11.20 -8.20 33.08
CA GLN A 462 11.61 -9.59 32.89
C GLN A 462 10.56 -10.62 33.32
N LYS A 463 9.70 -10.27 34.28
CA LYS A 463 8.67 -11.16 34.81
C LYS A 463 7.53 -11.28 33.80
N ASP A 464 7.13 -10.18 33.19
CA ASP A 464 6.09 -10.16 32.14
C ASP A 464 6.49 -11.03 30.94
N VAL A 465 7.72 -10.88 30.47
CA VAL A 465 8.23 -11.61 29.31
C VAL A 465 8.44 -13.10 29.60
N SER A 466 8.84 -13.43 30.83
CA SER A 466 8.91 -14.82 31.28
C SER A 466 7.51 -15.45 31.34
N ASN A 467 6.50 -14.71 31.80
CA ASN A 467 5.12 -15.18 31.82
C ASN A 467 4.57 -15.38 30.40
N ALA A 468 4.90 -14.47 29.47
CA ALA A 468 4.55 -14.59 28.06
C ALA A 468 5.12 -15.87 27.41
N LEU A 469 6.39 -16.18 27.68
CA LEU A 469 7.02 -17.41 27.18
C LEU A 469 6.38 -18.67 27.81
N GLN A 470 6.10 -18.64 29.11
CA GLN A 470 5.40 -19.74 29.79
C GLN A 470 3.99 -19.96 29.24
N PHE A 471 3.28 -18.88 28.89
CA PHE A 471 1.99 -18.97 28.23
C PHE A 471 2.10 -19.63 26.85
N LEU A 472 3.06 -19.20 26.00
CA LEU A 472 3.26 -19.83 24.69
C LEU A 472 3.60 -21.32 24.80
N HIS A 473 4.34 -21.70 25.84
CA HIS A 473 4.60 -23.10 26.17
C HIS A 473 3.31 -23.83 26.58
N ALA A 474 2.50 -23.25 27.47
CA ALA A 474 1.22 -23.82 27.90
C ALA A 474 0.23 -23.98 26.73
N GLN A 475 0.26 -23.08 25.76
CA GLN A 475 -0.55 -23.13 24.53
C GLN A 475 0.04 -24.04 23.44
N SER A 476 1.06 -24.85 23.76
CA SER A 476 1.72 -25.76 22.81
C SER A 476 2.25 -25.06 21.54
N GLN A 477 2.68 -23.80 21.64
CA GLN A 477 3.34 -23.11 20.52
C GLN A 477 4.85 -23.36 20.52
N VAL A 478 5.44 -23.50 21.71
CA VAL A 478 6.86 -23.80 21.90
C VAL A 478 7.07 -24.89 22.95
N THR A 479 8.22 -25.55 22.90
CA THR A 479 8.72 -26.47 23.92
C THR A 479 9.98 -25.91 24.56
N LEU A 480 10.12 -26.09 25.87
CA LEU A 480 11.26 -25.61 26.65
C LEU A 480 12.10 -26.82 27.08
N GLU A 481 13.27 -27.00 26.47
CA GLU A 481 14.13 -28.17 26.69
C GLU A 481 15.58 -27.76 26.90
N SER A 482 16.15 -28.07 28.07
CA SER A 482 17.58 -27.86 28.36
C SER A 482 18.07 -26.42 28.10
N GLY A 483 17.24 -25.40 28.39
CA GLY A 483 17.56 -23.98 28.16
C GLY A 483 17.35 -23.50 26.72
N LEU A 484 16.89 -24.38 25.83
CA LEU A 484 16.51 -24.03 24.45
C LEU A 484 14.99 -23.96 24.31
N VAL A 485 14.52 -23.04 23.47
CA VAL A 485 13.13 -22.92 23.03
C VAL A 485 13.04 -23.46 21.62
N ARG A 486 12.11 -24.40 21.40
CA ARG A 486 11.84 -24.99 20.09
C ARG A 486 10.39 -24.73 19.66
N PRO A 487 10.12 -24.46 18.38
CA PRO A 487 8.76 -24.33 17.88
C PRO A 487 8.05 -25.68 17.88
N PHE A 488 6.73 -25.67 18.09
CA PHE A 488 5.89 -26.86 18.01
C PHE A 488 4.82 -26.76 16.91
N ASN A 489 4.32 -25.56 16.65
CA ASN A 489 3.08 -25.38 15.87
C ASN A 489 3.25 -24.46 14.64
N LEU A 490 4.41 -24.45 13.99
CA LEU A 490 4.63 -23.57 12.84
C LEU A 490 3.77 -23.95 11.63
N GLY A 491 3.42 -22.93 10.84
CA GLY A 491 2.96 -23.13 9.46
C GLY A 491 4.00 -23.85 8.61
N LYS A 492 3.57 -24.49 7.52
CA LYS A 492 4.47 -25.28 6.66
C LYS A 492 5.58 -24.44 6.03
N ARG A 493 5.33 -23.17 5.74
CA ARG A 493 6.33 -22.29 5.11
C ARG A 493 7.37 -21.86 6.14
N GLU A 494 6.92 -21.48 7.32
CA GLU A 494 7.73 -21.05 8.46
C GLU A 494 8.59 -22.21 8.97
N ALA A 495 8.01 -23.41 9.11
CA ALA A 495 8.74 -24.62 9.47
C ALA A 495 9.83 -24.97 8.44
N ALA A 496 9.52 -24.87 7.15
CA ALA A 496 10.50 -25.11 6.10
C ALA A 496 11.63 -24.07 6.11
N ALA A 497 11.30 -22.79 6.28
CA ALA A 497 12.27 -21.72 6.42
C ALA A 497 13.16 -21.91 7.66
N ALA A 498 12.57 -22.25 8.82
CA ALA A 498 13.29 -22.51 10.06
C ALA A 498 14.29 -23.66 9.91
N VAL A 499 13.92 -24.74 9.22
CA VAL A 499 14.87 -25.80 8.86
C VAL A 499 15.98 -25.23 7.96
N LEU A 500 15.61 -24.57 6.85
CA LEU A 500 16.58 -24.04 5.90
C LEU A 500 17.54 -23.00 6.50
N ALA A 501 17.14 -22.26 7.53
CA ALA A 501 17.97 -21.31 8.26
C ALA A 501 19.20 -21.96 8.94
N GLU A 502 19.18 -23.27 9.15
CA GLU A 502 20.30 -24.04 9.70
C GLU A 502 21.18 -24.69 8.61
N HIS A 503 20.79 -24.55 7.34
CA HIS A 503 21.45 -25.19 6.19
C HIS A 503 21.91 -24.16 5.16
N PRO A 504 23.14 -23.61 5.30
CA PRO A 504 23.66 -22.54 4.44
C PRO A 504 23.64 -22.82 2.94
N ASN A 505 23.74 -24.09 2.54
CA ASN A 505 23.75 -24.53 1.14
C ASN A 505 22.34 -24.91 0.61
N GLY A 506 21.32 -24.84 1.46
CA GLY A 506 19.97 -25.31 1.14
C GLY A 506 19.83 -26.83 1.26
N LEU A 507 18.61 -27.30 1.03
CA LEU A 507 18.24 -28.72 1.10
C LEU A 507 17.23 -29.11 0.01
N PRO A 508 17.23 -30.37 -0.46
CA PRO A 508 16.13 -30.96 -1.20
C PRO A 508 14.83 -30.95 -0.39
N TRP A 509 13.68 -30.82 -1.06
CA TRP A 509 12.35 -30.82 -0.40
C TRP A 509 12.15 -32.00 0.57
N LEU A 510 12.51 -33.22 0.15
CA LEU A 510 12.29 -34.42 0.95
C LEU A 510 13.09 -34.37 2.27
N ASP A 511 14.28 -33.78 2.26
CA ASP A 511 15.09 -33.64 3.45
C ASP A 511 14.51 -32.56 4.36
N ILE A 512 14.01 -31.45 3.82
CA ILE A 512 13.27 -30.43 4.59
C ILE A 512 12.07 -31.06 5.29
N ALA A 513 11.25 -31.84 4.55
CA ALA A 513 10.08 -32.53 5.07
C ALA A 513 10.45 -33.48 6.22
N ARG A 514 11.50 -34.30 6.04
CA ARG A 514 12.00 -35.22 7.07
C ARG A 514 12.53 -34.49 8.30
N HIS A 515 13.27 -33.40 8.13
CA HIS A 515 13.77 -32.59 9.24
C HIS A 515 12.62 -31.97 10.02
N ALA A 516 11.64 -31.36 9.35
CA ALA A 516 10.47 -30.76 9.99
C ALA A 516 9.61 -31.80 10.71
N ASN A 517 9.32 -32.95 10.08
CA ASN A 517 8.55 -34.04 10.67
C ASN A 517 9.26 -34.65 11.88
N ARG A 518 10.57 -34.96 11.76
CA ARG A 518 11.35 -35.56 12.84
C ARG A 518 11.41 -34.65 14.07
N ARG A 519 11.48 -33.34 13.86
CA ARG A 519 11.54 -32.34 14.94
C ARG A 519 10.15 -31.96 15.48
N GLY A 520 9.06 -32.38 14.82
CA GLY A 520 7.70 -32.09 15.27
C GLY A 520 7.36 -30.59 15.31
N ILE A 521 7.97 -29.78 14.45
CA ILE A 521 7.91 -28.30 14.56
C ILE A 521 6.72 -27.66 13.82
N SER A 522 5.94 -28.44 13.07
CA SER A 522 4.85 -27.92 12.25
C SER A 522 3.50 -28.45 12.72
N SER A 523 2.50 -27.57 12.67
CA SER A 523 1.09 -27.84 12.95
C SER A 523 0.52 -29.02 12.15
N ARG A 524 1.06 -29.29 10.95
CA ARG A 524 0.65 -30.40 10.09
C ARG A 524 1.86 -31.11 9.51
N PRO A 525 1.87 -32.46 9.46
CA PRO A 525 2.99 -33.20 8.91
C PRO A 525 3.20 -32.87 7.43
N PHE A 526 4.46 -32.90 7.02
CA PHE A 526 4.90 -32.79 5.65
C PHE A 526 4.70 -34.13 4.94
N SER A 527 4.30 -34.08 3.67
CA SER A 527 4.22 -35.29 2.85
C SER A 527 5.62 -35.75 2.46
N GLU A 528 5.92 -37.03 2.73
CA GLU A 528 7.18 -37.69 2.34
C GLU A 528 7.05 -38.54 1.06
N GLN A 529 5.85 -38.63 0.46
CA GLN A 529 5.63 -39.32 -0.82
C GLN A 529 5.78 -38.32 -1.98
N THR A 530 6.64 -38.64 -2.97
CA THR A 530 7.17 -37.71 -3.98
C THR A 530 6.19 -37.19 -5.05
N GLY A 531 6.34 -35.92 -5.45
CA GLY A 531 5.97 -35.43 -6.79
C GLY A 531 5.71 -33.91 -6.94
N GLY A 532 6.75 -33.07 -7.07
CA GLY A 532 6.62 -31.69 -7.58
C GLY A 532 6.61 -30.57 -6.53
N TYR A 533 6.90 -29.34 -6.99
CA TYR A 533 7.09 -28.10 -6.22
C TYR A 533 6.15 -27.93 -5.03
N ALA A 534 6.57 -28.35 -3.85
CA ALA A 534 5.74 -28.25 -2.64
C ALA A 534 5.82 -26.85 -2.02
N LEU A 535 6.95 -26.16 -2.17
CA LEU A 535 7.16 -24.79 -1.71
C LEU A 535 7.30 -23.85 -2.90
N GLN A 536 6.64 -22.70 -2.78
CA GLN A 536 6.85 -21.54 -3.64
C GLN A 536 7.93 -20.64 -3.02
N ASP A 537 8.60 -19.87 -3.87
CA ASP A 537 9.48 -18.79 -3.41
C ASP A 537 8.70 -17.85 -2.48
N SER A 538 9.37 -17.35 -1.46
CA SER A 538 8.84 -16.43 -0.45
C SER A 538 9.95 -15.51 0.03
N THR A 539 9.63 -14.51 0.85
CA THR A 539 10.61 -13.58 1.41
C THR A 539 11.75 -14.28 2.19
N LEU A 540 11.52 -15.48 2.71
CA LEU A 540 12.50 -16.22 3.53
C LEU A 540 13.24 -17.32 2.77
N MET A 541 12.73 -17.79 1.64
CA MET A 541 13.33 -18.92 0.93
C MET A 541 13.02 -18.92 -0.55
N TYR A 542 13.94 -19.49 -1.33
CA TYR A 542 13.84 -19.57 -2.78
C TYR A 542 14.32 -20.91 -3.31
N VAL A 543 13.87 -21.27 -4.51
CA VAL A 543 14.37 -22.44 -5.26
C VAL A 543 15.79 -22.15 -5.71
N ALA A 544 16.76 -22.94 -5.25
CA ALA A 544 18.19 -22.80 -5.55
C ALA A 544 18.74 -23.91 -6.45
N GLY A 545 17.87 -24.79 -6.94
CA GLY A 545 18.24 -25.95 -7.75
C GLY A 545 17.02 -26.80 -8.08
N LYS A 546 17.22 -27.88 -8.83
CA LYS A 546 16.13 -28.82 -9.15
C LYS A 546 15.59 -29.48 -7.87
N GLY A 547 14.49 -28.96 -7.35
CA GLY A 547 13.87 -29.43 -6.09
C GLY A 547 14.67 -29.07 -4.82
N VAL A 548 15.66 -28.19 -4.94
CA VAL A 548 16.50 -27.70 -3.84
C VAL A 548 16.06 -26.30 -3.48
N TYR A 549 15.92 -26.05 -2.18
CA TYR A 549 15.49 -24.77 -1.63
C TYR A 549 16.55 -24.22 -0.69
N ARG A 550 16.69 -22.90 -0.63
CA ARG A 550 17.68 -22.21 0.20
C ARG A 550 17.05 -21.01 0.88
N HIS A 551 17.51 -20.71 2.09
CA HIS A 551 17.06 -19.54 2.84
C HIS A 551 17.69 -18.25 2.29
N THR A 552 16.90 -17.17 2.19
CA THR A 552 17.33 -15.85 1.67
C THR A 552 18.41 -15.18 2.51
N ARG A 553 18.39 -15.34 3.85
CA ARG A 553 19.45 -14.90 4.79
C ARG A 553 20.90 -15.23 4.41
N PHE A 554 21.13 -16.23 3.58
CA PHE A 554 22.48 -16.60 3.12
C PHE A 554 22.87 -15.93 1.80
N VAL A 555 22.09 -14.94 1.37
CA VAL A 555 22.32 -14.13 0.17
C VAL A 555 22.28 -12.67 0.61
N ASP A 556 23.35 -11.95 0.31
CA ASP A 556 23.37 -10.50 0.49
C ASP A 556 22.79 -9.83 -0.77
N PHE A 557 21.49 -9.57 -0.74
CA PHE A 557 20.78 -8.95 -1.86
C PHE A 557 21.21 -7.49 -2.10
N SER A 558 21.85 -6.82 -1.13
CA SER A 558 22.34 -5.45 -1.31
C SER A 558 23.48 -5.35 -2.35
N THR A 559 24.14 -6.47 -2.65
CA THR A 559 25.20 -6.54 -3.66
C THR A 559 24.68 -6.54 -5.11
N PHE A 560 23.36 -6.65 -5.30
CA PHE A 560 22.73 -6.69 -6.61
C PHE A 560 22.12 -5.33 -6.95
N ASP A 561 22.53 -4.77 -8.08
CA ASP A 561 21.91 -3.58 -8.65
C ASP A 561 20.63 -3.97 -9.38
N GLU A 562 19.52 -4.05 -8.64
CA GLU A 562 18.21 -4.42 -9.20
C GLU A 562 17.78 -3.51 -10.37
N PRO A 563 17.85 -2.17 -10.27
CA PRO A 563 17.58 -1.29 -11.40
C PRO A 563 18.38 -1.65 -12.67
N ALA A 564 19.68 -1.92 -12.54
CA ALA A 564 20.50 -2.32 -13.68
C ALA A 564 20.07 -3.68 -14.26
N ILE A 565 19.73 -4.66 -13.41
CA ILE A 565 19.26 -5.98 -13.86
C ILE A 565 17.98 -5.85 -14.68
N PHE A 566 16.98 -5.12 -14.19
CA PHE A 566 15.71 -4.96 -14.89
C PHE A 566 15.86 -4.10 -16.14
N GLN A 567 16.75 -3.09 -16.14
CA GLN A 567 17.06 -2.32 -17.34
C GLN A 567 17.66 -3.19 -18.45
N SER A 568 18.57 -4.11 -18.12
CA SER A 568 19.11 -5.09 -19.10
C SER A 568 18.02 -6.01 -19.66
N LEU A 569 17.06 -6.44 -18.84
CA LEU A 569 15.94 -7.27 -19.31
C LEU A 569 14.97 -6.50 -20.22
N HIS A 570 14.70 -5.22 -19.94
CA HIS A 570 13.94 -4.35 -20.85
C HIS A 570 14.65 -4.16 -22.18
N TYR A 571 15.97 -3.93 -22.14
CA TYR A 571 16.80 -3.83 -23.34
C TYR A 571 16.72 -5.12 -24.18
N TYR A 572 16.78 -6.29 -23.54
CA TYR A 572 16.61 -7.56 -24.22
C TYR A 572 15.29 -7.67 -24.97
N PHE A 573 14.16 -7.33 -24.33
CA PHE A 573 12.85 -7.39 -25.00
C PHE A 573 12.73 -6.38 -26.14
N ALA A 574 13.32 -5.19 -25.99
CA ALA A 574 13.36 -4.20 -27.06
C ALA A 574 14.15 -4.69 -28.30
N MET A 575 15.20 -5.48 -28.11
CA MET A 575 16.01 -6.04 -29.21
C MET A 575 15.41 -7.33 -29.79
N ALA A 576 14.74 -8.13 -28.98
CA ALA A 576 14.18 -9.41 -29.40
C ALA A 576 12.83 -9.31 -30.13
N GLU A 577 12.25 -8.09 -30.21
CA GLU A 577 10.94 -7.80 -30.84
C GLU A 577 9.82 -8.78 -30.42
N ARG A 578 9.81 -9.15 -29.13
CA ARG A 578 8.85 -10.09 -28.57
C ARG A 578 8.45 -9.69 -27.16
N GLU A 579 7.25 -10.07 -26.73
CA GLU A 579 6.72 -9.70 -25.41
C GLU A 579 6.99 -10.74 -24.33
N VAL A 580 7.21 -12.00 -24.72
CA VAL A 580 7.40 -13.13 -23.79
C VAL A 580 8.70 -13.86 -24.12
N ALA A 581 9.45 -14.23 -23.09
CA ALA A 581 10.71 -14.94 -23.20
C ALA A 581 10.87 -15.94 -22.06
N HIS A 582 11.74 -16.92 -22.23
CA HIS A 582 12.20 -17.70 -21.09
C HIS A 582 13.37 -16.97 -20.40
N LEU A 583 13.38 -16.87 -19.06
CA LEU A 583 14.42 -16.19 -18.31
C LEU A 583 15.84 -16.66 -18.65
N SER A 584 16.08 -17.99 -18.67
CA SER A 584 17.39 -18.54 -19.06
C SER A 584 17.84 -18.16 -20.48
N GLU A 585 16.91 -17.90 -21.40
CA GLU A 585 17.24 -17.47 -22.77
C GLU A 585 17.62 -15.99 -22.76
N ALA A 586 16.84 -15.14 -22.08
CA ALA A 586 17.19 -13.74 -21.89
C ALA A 586 18.58 -13.57 -21.24
N LEU A 587 18.88 -14.36 -20.21
CA LEU A 587 20.19 -14.34 -19.54
C LEU A 587 21.33 -14.88 -20.42
N ALA A 588 21.05 -15.77 -21.38
CA ALA A 588 22.06 -16.23 -22.32
C ALA A 588 22.50 -15.09 -23.26
N GLU A 589 21.57 -14.21 -23.65
CA GLU A 589 21.85 -13.06 -24.53
C GLU A 589 22.39 -11.82 -23.78
N LEU A 590 22.42 -11.84 -22.44
CA LEU A 590 22.88 -10.72 -21.60
C LEU A 590 24.15 -11.11 -20.79
N PRO A 591 25.37 -10.95 -21.35
CA PRO A 591 26.62 -11.34 -20.70
C PRO A 591 26.83 -10.74 -19.31
N GLU A 592 26.40 -9.51 -19.09
CA GLU A 592 26.52 -8.78 -17.84
C GLU A 592 25.74 -9.43 -16.69
N LEU A 593 24.68 -10.18 -16.99
CA LEU A 593 23.87 -10.89 -16.00
C LEU A 593 24.38 -12.32 -15.74
N ARG A 594 25.15 -12.92 -16.66
CA ARG A 594 25.70 -14.28 -16.50
C ARG A 594 26.66 -14.44 -15.33
N LYS A 595 27.24 -13.34 -14.82
CA LYS A 595 28.10 -13.34 -13.64
C LYS A 595 27.35 -13.68 -12.35
N HIS A 596 26.04 -13.52 -12.34
CA HIS A 596 25.19 -13.78 -11.17
C HIS A 596 24.62 -15.20 -11.20
N ASN A 597 24.32 -15.74 -10.02
CA ASN A 597 23.68 -17.06 -9.91
C ASN A 597 22.27 -17.02 -10.51
N TYR A 598 21.98 -17.95 -11.42
CA TYR A 598 20.68 -18.05 -12.11
C TYR A 598 19.48 -18.04 -11.16
N TYR A 599 19.54 -18.80 -10.07
CA TYR A 599 18.43 -18.94 -9.13
C TYR A 599 18.22 -17.69 -8.27
N ILE A 600 19.28 -16.92 -8.04
CA ILE A 600 19.17 -15.61 -7.37
C ILE A 600 18.51 -14.60 -8.32
N LEU A 601 18.93 -14.54 -9.58
CA LEU A 601 18.27 -13.69 -10.59
C LEU A 601 16.81 -14.10 -10.79
N ARG A 602 16.53 -15.40 -10.83
CA ARG A 602 15.16 -15.93 -10.89
C ARG A 602 14.33 -15.48 -9.70
N TYR A 603 14.88 -15.52 -8.49
CA TYR A 603 14.20 -15.02 -7.29
C TYR A 603 13.92 -13.52 -7.39
N LEU A 604 14.92 -12.71 -7.75
CA LEU A 604 14.76 -11.26 -7.91
C LEU A 604 13.69 -10.91 -8.94
N VAL A 605 13.75 -11.51 -10.14
CA VAL A 605 12.77 -11.27 -11.20
C VAL A 605 11.37 -11.69 -10.77
N LYS A 606 11.25 -12.82 -10.05
CA LYS A 606 9.95 -13.31 -9.58
C LYS A 606 9.35 -12.46 -8.46
N MET A 607 10.16 -12.01 -7.51
CA MET A 607 9.68 -11.29 -6.32
C MET A 607 9.55 -9.79 -6.55
N HIS A 608 10.42 -9.19 -7.37
CA HIS A 608 10.51 -7.75 -7.54
C HIS A 608 10.17 -7.29 -8.97
N GLY A 609 10.10 -8.19 -9.95
CA GLY A 609 9.93 -7.83 -11.36
C GLY A 609 8.67 -7.05 -11.69
N GLU A 610 7.56 -7.32 -11.01
CA GLU A 610 6.29 -6.62 -11.21
C GLU A 610 6.43 -5.11 -10.98
N GLY A 611 7.16 -4.69 -9.93
CA GLY A 611 7.48 -3.29 -9.65
C GLY A 611 8.36 -2.63 -10.72
N HIS A 612 9.00 -3.43 -11.58
CA HIS A 612 9.83 -2.99 -12.69
C HIS A 612 9.18 -3.27 -14.06
N GLY A 613 7.91 -3.67 -14.11
CA GLY A 613 7.20 -3.94 -15.37
C GLY A 613 7.64 -5.24 -16.08
N ILE A 614 8.23 -6.19 -15.35
CA ILE A 614 8.57 -7.53 -15.85
C ILE A 614 7.83 -8.58 -15.05
N TYR A 615 6.92 -9.29 -15.71
CA TYR A 615 6.05 -10.27 -15.07
C TYR A 615 6.64 -11.66 -15.21
N PHE A 616 6.53 -12.45 -14.15
CA PHE A 616 7.06 -13.82 -14.08
C PHE A 616 5.92 -14.83 -13.98
N ASN A 617 5.93 -15.84 -14.86
CA ASN A 617 5.00 -16.95 -14.81
C ASN A 617 5.77 -18.25 -14.99
N GLY A 618 5.73 -19.12 -13.97
CA GLY A 618 6.52 -20.34 -14.04
C GLY A 618 6.45 -21.28 -12.84
N LYS A 619 6.42 -22.58 -13.15
CA LYS A 619 6.81 -23.67 -12.24
C LYS A 619 8.28 -23.97 -12.52
N SER A 620 9.06 -24.44 -11.54
CA SER A 620 10.51 -24.60 -11.83
C SER A 620 10.70 -25.52 -13.05
N GLN A 621 11.62 -25.13 -13.93
CA GLN A 621 11.83 -25.60 -15.31
C GLN A 621 11.11 -24.83 -16.44
N THR A 622 10.02 -24.09 -16.18
CA THR A 622 9.40 -23.16 -17.15
C THR A 622 9.32 -21.79 -16.51
N ASP A 623 10.43 -21.06 -16.51
CA ASP A 623 10.56 -19.73 -15.93
C ASP A 623 10.36 -18.68 -17.04
N SER A 624 9.10 -18.43 -17.38
CA SER A 624 8.72 -17.46 -18.41
C SER A 624 8.62 -16.06 -17.81
N ILE A 625 9.10 -15.09 -18.57
CA ILE A 625 9.08 -13.66 -18.24
C ILE A 625 8.42 -12.89 -19.38
N SER A 626 7.75 -11.80 -19.06
CA SER A 626 6.96 -11.02 -20.02
C SER A 626 6.93 -9.53 -19.68
N LEU A 627 6.74 -8.67 -20.68
CA LEU A 627 6.38 -7.26 -20.49
C LEU A 627 4.87 -7.07 -20.24
N ASN A 628 4.06 -8.08 -20.56
CA ASN A 628 2.62 -8.10 -20.35
C ASN A 628 2.26 -8.95 -19.11
N PRO A 629 1.43 -8.45 -18.17
CA PRO A 629 0.97 -9.22 -17.01
C PRO A 629 0.13 -10.44 -17.38
N GLU A 630 -0.63 -10.37 -18.47
CA GLU A 630 -1.46 -11.49 -18.95
C GLU A 630 -0.69 -12.25 -20.05
N PHE A 631 -0.01 -13.33 -19.66
CA PHE A 631 0.71 -14.18 -20.61
C PHE A 631 0.69 -15.65 -20.21
N ASP A 632 0.55 -16.50 -21.22
CA ASP A 632 0.64 -17.95 -21.07
C ASP A 632 2.09 -18.41 -20.87
N LEU A 633 2.23 -19.58 -20.23
CA LEU A 633 3.53 -20.23 -20.08
C LEU A 633 4.21 -20.37 -21.45
N PHE A 634 5.37 -19.73 -21.60
CA PHE A 634 6.18 -19.80 -22.80
C PHE A 634 6.84 -21.18 -22.88
N SER A 635 6.09 -22.13 -23.44
CA SER A 635 6.52 -23.52 -23.56
C SER A 635 7.51 -23.68 -24.72
N GLN A 636 8.36 -24.69 -24.64
CA GLN A 636 9.26 -25.05 -25.76
C GLN A 636 8.50 -25.33 -27.06
N LYS A 637 7.24 -25.78 -26.98
CA LYS A 637 6.38 -25.98 -28.16
C LYS A 637 5.95 -24.66 -28.78
N SER A 638 5.65 -23.66 -27.95
CA SER A 638 5.25 -22.32 -28.39
C SER A 638 6.40 -21.65 -29.15
N VAL A 639 7.64 -21.84 -28.70
CA VAL A 639 8.85 -21.39 -29.43
C VAL A 639 8.90 -21.97 -30.84
N ILE A 640 8.69 -23.28 -30.97
CA ILE A 640 8.71 -23.96 -32.27
C ILE A 640 7.61 -23.39 -33.18
N LEU A 641 6.37 -23.30 -32.68
CA LEU A 641 5.22 -22.82 -33.46
C LEU A 641 5.42 -21.39 -33.93
N GLN A 642 5.80 -20.48 -33.03
CA GLN A 642 6.01 -19.07 -33.38
C GLN A 642 7.14 -18.91 -34.40
N TYR A 643 8.24 -19.64 -34.23
CA TYR A 643 9.35 -19.60 -35.18
C TYR A 643 8.94 -20.14 -36.57
N MET A 644 8.14 -21.21 -36.61
CA MET A 644 7.59 -21.74 -37.87
C MET A 644 6.57 -20.79 -38.52
N GLN A 645 5.78 -20.03 -37.73
CA GLN A 645 4.81 -19.06 -38.27
C GLN A 645 5.51 -17.84 -38.89
N GLN A 646 6.63 -17.41 -38.31
CA GLN A 646 7.39 -16.25 -38.80
C GLN A 646 8.21 -16.55 -40.07
N ARG A 647 8.52 -17.82 -40.36
CA ARG A 647 9.22 -18.25 -41.58
C ARG A 647 8.25 -18.80 -42.62
N GLN A 648 8.56 -18.57 -43.90
CA GLN A 648 7.86 -19.25 -45.00
C GLN A 648 8.43 -20.65 -45.28
N ASP A 649 9.72 -20.87 -45.00
CA ASP A 649 10.37 -22.16 -45.25
C ASP A 649 10.11 -23.18 -44.13
N PRO A 650 9.97 -24.48 -44.45
CA PRO A 650 9.90 -25.54 -43.46
C PRO A 650 11.22 -25.74 -42.72
N LEU A 651 11.16 -26.35 -41.54
CA LEU A 651 12.30 -26.64 -40.69
C LEU A 651 12.62 -28.13 -40.66
N THR A 652 13.90 -28.44 -40.56
CA THR A 652 14.40 -29.77 -40.23
C THR A 652 14.29 -30.08 -38.74
N THR A 653 14.27 -31.36 -38.36
CA THR A 653 14.34 -31.76 -36.94
C THR A 653 15.59 -31.21 -36.24
N ASN A 654 16.71 -31.08 -36.97
CA ASN A 654 17.94 -30.48 -36.45
C ASN A 654 17.76 -28.99 -36.14
N GLU A 655 17.17 -28.22 -37.05
CA GLU A 655 16.87 -26.80 -36.82
C GLU A 655 15.91 -26.63 -35.64
N VAL A 656 14.86 -27.45 -35.56
CA VAL A 656 13.95 -27.47 -34.40
C VAL A 656 14.72 -27.80 -33.11
N ALA A 657 15.65 -28.75 -33.13
CA ALA A 657 16.49 -29.04 -31.98
C ALA A 657 17.35 -27.84 -31.56
N GLN A 658 17.87 -27.04 -32.51
CA GLN A 658 18.62 -25.83 -32.19
C GLN A 658 17.77 -24.74 -31.52
N LEU A 659 16.46 -24.70 -31.80
CA LEU A 659 15.52 -23.81 -31.10
C LEU A 659 15.28 -24.24 -29.65
N LEU A 660 15.50 -25.51 -29.32
CA LEU A 660 15.31 -26.05 -27.99
C LEU A 660 16.53 -25.81 -27.11
N LYS A 661 16.29 -25.44 -25.85
CA LYS A 661 17.37 -25.32 -24.85
C LYS A 661 18.22 -26.55 -24.68
N SER A 662 17.60 -27.73 -24.78
CA SER A 662 18.30 -29.00 -24.64
C SER A 662 19.23 -29.32 -25.82
N ARG A 663 19.03 -28.65 -26.96
CA ARG A 663 19.65 -28.98 -28.25
C ARG A 663 19.55 -30.45 -28.63
N SER A 664 18.55 -31.13 -28.06
CA SER A 664 18.38 -32.57 -28.17
C SER A 664 17.46 -32.89 -29.33
N LEU A 665 17.98 -33.64 -30.30
CA LEU A 665 17.19 -34.25 -31.37
C LEU A 665 16.00 -35.04 -30.79
N ARG A 666 16.21 -35.76 -29.69
CA ARG A 666 15.14 -36.53 -29.03
C ARG A 666 13.99 -35.67 -28.52
N HIS A 667 14.29 -34.52 -27.91
CA HIS A 667 13.25 -33.59 -27.49
C HIS A 667 12.56 -32.91 -28.66
N ALA A 668 13.29 -32.58 -29.73
CA ALA A 668 12.71 -32.05 -30.96
C ALA A 668 11.70 -33.02 -31.56
N THR A 669 12.07 -34.29 -31.73
CA THR A 669 11.17 -35.33 -32.23
C THR A 669 9.94 -35.49 -31.34
N LEU A 670 10.12 -35.51 -30.01
CA LEU A 670 8.99 -35.61 -29.07
C LEU A 670 8.02 -34.43 -29.20
N TYR A 671 8.53 -33.20 -29.26
CA TYR A 671 7.67 -32.02 -29.39
C TYR A 671 6.99 -31.94 -30.75
N LEU A 672 7.70 -32.24 -31.84
CA LEU A 672 7.12 -32.33 -33.17
C LEU A 672 5.99 -33.36 -33.22
N LYS A 673 6.18 -34.54 -32.63
CA LYS A 673 5.13 -35.57 -32.52
C LYS A 673 3.89 -35.04 -31.81
N GLN A 674 4.06 -34.45 -30.64
CA GLN A 674 2.94 -33.91 -29.86
C GLN A 674 2.21 -32.77 -30.59
N LEU A 675 2.93 -31.94 -31.34
CA LEU A 675 2.36 -30.85 -32.15
C LEU A 675 1.67 -31.37 -33.42
N MET A 676 2.15 -32.48 -33.96
CA MET A 676 1.55 -33.18 -35.09
C MET A 676 0.25 -33.91 -34.69
N ASP A 677 0.21 -34.48 -33.48
CA ASP A 677 -0.99 -35.14 -32.95
C ASP A 677 -2.14 -34.15 -32.77
N THR A 678 -1.83 -32.88 -32.48
CA THR A 678 -2.79 -31.77 -32.37
C THR A 678 -3.00 -30.99 -33.68
N ASN A 679 -2.43 -31.45 -34.81
CA ASN A 679 -2.46 -30.78 -36.13
C ASN A 679 -1.94 -29.33 -36.16
N GLN A 680 -1.14 -28.91 -35.18
CA GLN A 680 -0.53 -27.58 -35.19
C GLN A 680 0.69 -27.54 -36.11
N VAL A 681 1.43 -28.66 -36.19
CA VAL A 681 2.55 -28.87 -37.11
C VAL A 681 2.24 -30.02 -38.04
N VAL A 682 2.68 -29.91 -39.30
CA VAL A 682 2.54 -30.95 -40.31
C VAL A 682 3.87 -31.21 -40.98
N GLN A 683 4.03 -32.44 -41.47
CA GLN A 683 5.22 -32.84 -42.22
C GLN A 683 4.90 -32.74 -43.72
N ILE A 684 5.65 -31.91 -44.43
CA ILE A 684 5.43 -31.68 -45.86
C ILE A 684 6.41 -32.44 -46.75
N ASP A 685 7.55 -32.87 -46.19
CA ASP A 685 8.52 -33.76 -46.85
C ASP A 685 9.36 -34.51 -45.79
N ARG A 686 10.29 -35.37 -46.24
CA ARG A 686 11.18 -36.14 -45.35
C ARG A 686 11.93 -35.19 -44.40
N MET A 687 11.65 -35.33 -43.10
CA MET A 687 12.19 -34.50 -42.03
C MET A 687 11.92 -32.98 -42.17
N LEU A 688 10.96 -32.55 -42.99
CA LEU A 688 10.60 -31.13 -43.16
C LEU A 688 9.23 -30.83 -42.58
N TYR A 689 9.19 -29.88 -41.64
CA TYR A 689 8.02 -29.55 -40.82
C TYR A 689 7.68 -28.07 -40.91
N THR A 690 6.39 -27.76 -40.95
CA THR A 690 5.88 -26.38 -40.87
C THR A 690 4.51 -26.39 -40.19
N THR A 691 3.93 -25.22 -39.93
CA THR A 691 2.57 -25.14 -39.37
C THR A 691 1.53 -25.58 -40.40
N SER A 692 0.41 -26.14 -39.93
CA SER A 692 -0.72 -26.50 -40.81
C SER A 692 -1.25 -25.30 -41.59
N GLU A 693 -1.31 -24.13 -40.95
CA GLU A 693 -1.67 -22.84 -41.56
C GLU A 693 -0.81 -22.52 -42.78
N ASN A 694 0.53 -22.65 -42.65
CA ASN A 694 1.45 -22.37 -43.75
C ASN A 694 1.42 -23.46 -44.82
N ALA A 695 1.35 -24.73 -44.43
CA ALA A 695 1.32 -25.86 -45.37
C ALA A 695 0.09 -25.87 -46.27
N TYR A 696 -1.07 -25.49 -45.73
CA TYR A 696 -2.36 -25.60 -46.42
C TYR A 696 -2.90 -24.27 -46.95
N LYS A 697 -2.14 -23.18 -46.79
CA LYS A 697 -2.55 -21.82 -47.16
C LYS A 697 -3.13 -21.70 -48.57
N ASN A 698 -2.60 -22.45 -49.52
CA ASN A 698 -3.00 -22.40 -50.94
C ASN A 698 -3.70 -23.68 -51.40
N ILE A 699 -4.22 -24.50 -50.48
CA ILE A 699 -4.85 -25.78 -50.79
C ILE A 699 -6.35 -25.66 -50.54
N ASP A 700 -7.14 -26.02 -51.55
CA ASP A 700 -8.57 -26.24 -51.37
C ASP A 700 -8.77 -27.58 -50.65
N LEU A 701 -9.04 -27.49 -49.34
CA LEU A 701 -9.20 -28.65 -48.48
C LEU A 701 -10.42 -29.52 -48.86
N ASP A 702 -11.51 -28.92 -49.34
CA ASP A 702 -12.71 -29.68 -49.71
C ASP A 702 -12.46 -30.51 -50.98
N THR A 703 -11.83 -29.89 -51.99
CA THR A 703 -11.43 -30.57 -53.22
C THR A 703 -10.41 -31.68 -52.92
N MET A 704 -9.45 -31.42 -52.02
CA MET A 704 -8.44 -32.40 -51.64
C MET A 704 -9.04 -33.58 -50.85
N GLN A 705 -9.94 -33.31 -49.92
CA GLN A 705 -10.68 -34.35 -49.19
C GLN A 705 -11.41 -35.27 -50.17
N HIS A 706 -12.19 -34.70 -51.09
CA HIS A 706 -12.93 -35.47 -52.09
C HIS A 706 -12.00 -36.33 -52.96
N SER A 707 -10.87 -35.76 -53.37
CA SER A 707 -9.88 -36.44 -54.20
C SER A 707 -9.26 -37.65 -53.49
N ILE A 708 -8.86 -37.49 -52.21
CA ILE A 708 -8.31 -38.60 -51.41
C ILE A 708 -9.40 -39.64 -51.15
N GLU A 709 -10.63 -39.22 -50.84
CA GLU A 709 -11.75 -40.14 -50.61
C GLU A 709 -12.05 -41.02 -51.83
N LEU A 710 -11.96 -40.47 -53.04
CA LEU A 710 -12.09 -41.26 -54.28
C LEU A 710 -11.01 -42.34 -54.41
N VAL A 711 -9.77 -42.05 -53.99
CA VAL A 711 -8.69 -43.05 -53.94
C VAL A 711 -9.03 -44.14 -52.93
N LEU A 712 -9.47 -43.78 -51.72
CA LEU A 712 -9.85 -44.74 -50.67
C LEU A 712 -11.02 -45.64 -51.14
N ARG A 713 -12.05 -45.07 -51.79
CA ARG A 713 -13.19 -45.81 -52.35
C ARG A 713 -12.78 -46.78 -53.45
N ARG A 714 -11.83 -46.40 -54.30
CA ARG A 714 -11.37 -47.21 -55.43
C ARG A 714 -10.65 -48.49 -54.99
N HIS A 715 -9.86 -48.39 -53.92
CA HIS A 715 -9.06 -49.52 -53.44
C HIS A 715 -9.82 -50.45 -52.48
N ASP A 716 -10.85 -49.94 -51.80
CA ASP A 716 -11.74 -50.70 -50.88
C ASP A 716 -10.97 -51.56 -49.85
N LYS A 717 -9.81 -51.07 -49.41
CA LYS A 717 -8.93 -51.68 -48.40
C LYS A 717 -8.05 -50.60 -47.78
N PRO A 718 -7.33 -50.88 -46.67
CA PRO A 718 -6.40 -49.90 -46.09
C PRO A 718 -5.40 -49.39 -47.12
N VAL A 719 -5.27 -48.08 -47.24
CA VAL A 719 -4.43 -47.38 -48.22
C VAL A 719 -3.25 -46.73 -47.54
N ASP A 720 -2.07 -46.99 -48.07
CA ASP A 720 -0.82 -46.32 -47.72
C ASP A 720 -0.70 -44.97 -48.49
N PRO A 721 -0.16 -43.90 -47.87
CA PRO A 721 0.01 -42.60 -48.51
C PRO A 721 0.79 -42.62 -49.83
N SER A 722 1.62 -43.63 -50.10
CA SER A 722 2.30 -43.76 -51.40
C SER A 722 1.34 -43.97 -52.57
N ILE A 723 0.18 -44.61 -52.34
CA ILE A 723 -0.86 -44.76 -53.36
C ILE A 723 -1.59 -43.44 -53.59
N ILE A 724 -1.95 -42.74 -52.51
CA ILE A 724 -2.58 -41.41 -52.58
C ILE A 724 -1.67 -40.45 -53.37
N GLN A 725 -0.38 -40.43 -53.03
CA GLN A 725 0.61 -39.64 -53.75
C GLN A 725 0.66 -39.99 -55.23
N HIS A 726 0.80 -41.27 -55.56
CA HIS A 726 0.94 -41.71 -56.95
C HIS A 726 -0.28 -41.32 -57.80
N GLU A 727 -1.49 -41.58 -57.31
CA GLU A 727 -2.70 -41.31 -58.07
C GLU A 727 -3.00 -39.82 -58.20
N LEU A 728 -2.90 -39.05 -57.12
CA LEU A 728 -3.22 -37.63 -57.15
C LEU A 728 -2.19 -36.82 -57.94
N ASN A 729 -0.89 -37.09 -57.79
CA ASN A 729 0.13 -36.43 -58.59
C ASN A 729 -0.02 -36.75 -60.09
N THR A 730 -0.42 -37.99 -60.43
CA THR A 730 -0.67 -38.38 -61.83
C THR A 730 -1.91 -37.70 -62.40
N LEU A 731 -2.97 -37.55 -61.61
CA LEU A 731 -4.24 -36.96 -62.06
C LEU A 731 -4.20 -35.44 -62.12
N GLN A 732 -3.53 -34.79 -61.18
CA GLN A 732 -3.59 -33.34 -60.98
C GLN A 732 -2.33 -32.62 -61.50
N GLY A 733 -1.29 -33.34 -61.92
CA GLY A 733 -0.02 -32.75 -62.36
C GLY A 733 0.80 -32.12 -61.22
N GLU A 734 0.45 -32.46 -59.98
CA GLU A 734 1.10 -31.97 -58.77
C GLU A 734 2.32 -32.82 -58.40
N ALA A 735 3.19 -32.28 -57.53
CA ALA A 735 4.43 -32.93 -57.12
C ALA A 735 4.58 -33.04 -55.59
N TYR A 736 3.47 -33.14 -54.86
CA TYR A 736 3.52 -33.25 -53.40
C TYR A 736 4.12 -34.59 -52.95
N SER A 737 4.76 -34.57 -51.78
CA SER A 737 5.37 -35.76 -51.19
C SER A 737 4.33 -36.70 -50.55
N LYS A 738 4.68 -37.97 -50.32
CA LYS A 738 3.83 -38.88 -49.52
C LYS A 738 3.55 -38.36 -48.12
N TYR A 739 4.48 -37.59 -47.53
CA TYR A 739 4.33 -37.03 -46.18
C TYR A 739 3.28 -35.92 -46.14
N PHE A 740 3.25 -35.09 -47.18
CA PHE A 740 2.23 -34.05 -47.33
C PHE A 740 0.82 -34.65 -47.40
N TYR A 741 0.62 -35.65 -48.28
CA TYR A 741 -0.66 -36.35 -48.39
C TYR A 741 -1.00 -37.13 -47.13
N SER A 742 -0.01 -37.74 -46.47
CA SER A 742 -0.22 -38.40 -45.17
C SER A 742 -0.67 -37.42 -44.09
N SER A 743 -0.11 -36.20 -44.05
CA SER A 743 -0.49 -35.16 -43.10
C SER A 743 -1.92 -34.67 -43.36
N LEU A 744 -2.30 -34.45 -44.63
CA LEU A 744 -3.67 -34.12 -45.02
C LEU A 744 -4.64 -35.24 -44.68
N ALA A 745 -4.29 -36.49 -44.99
CA ALA A 745 -5.15 -37.62 -44.69
C ALA A 745 -5.35 -37.82 -43.18
N ARG A 746 -4.31 -37.58 -42.38
CA ARG A 746 -4.43 -37.52 -40.92
C ARG A 746 -5.37 -36.41 -40.47
N TYR A 747 -5.23 -35.22 -41.05
CA TYR A 747 -6.10 -34.08 -40.73
C TYR A 747 -7.58 -34.44 -40.95
N PHE A 748 -7.95 -34.99 -42.11
CA PHE A 748 -9.33 -35.38 -42.39
C PHE A 748 -9.81 -36.56 -41.54
N ALA A 749 -8.94 -37.55 -41.25
CA ALA A 749 -9.28 -38.64 -40.35
C ALA A 749 -9.59 -38.14 -38.93
N GLN A 750 -8.87 -37.14 -38.44
CA GLN A 750 -9.13 -36.54 -37.11
C GLN A 750 -10.43 -35.73 -37.06
N LEU A 751 -10.89 -35.20 -38.19
CA LEU A 751 -12.24 -34.61 -38.32
C LEU A 751 -13.35 -35.65 -38.39
N GLY A 752 -13.02 -36.95 -38.35
CA GLY A 752 -13.96 -38.05 -38.33
C GLY A 752 -14.44 -38.49 -39.72
N HIS A 753 -13.78 -38.05 -40.80
CA HIS A 753 -14.17 -38.48 -42.15
C HIS A 753 -13.80 -39.94 -42.42
N TRP A 754 -12.63 -40.38 -41.97
CA TRP A 754 -12.05 -41.70 -42.32
C TRP A 754 -11.43 -42.39 -41.11
N GLU A 755 -11.27 -43.70 -41.20
CA GLU A 755 -10.57 -44.53 -40.21
C GLU A 755 -9.05 -44.45 -40.42
N ARG A 756 -8.31 -44.41 -39.30
CA ARG A 756 -6.84 -44.33 -39.30
C ARG A 756 -6.21 -45.29 -38.30
N ARG A 757 -5.15 -45.97 -38.74
CA ARG A 757 -4.24 -46.77 -37.91
C ARG A 757 -2.79 -46.46 -38.29
N HIS A 758 -2.11 -45.66 -37.47
CA HIS A 758 -0.78 -45.12 -37.75
C HIS A 758 -0.70 -44.39 -39.11
N SER A 759 -0.12 -45.02 -40.12
CA SER A 759 0.03 -44.50 -41.49
C SER A 759 -1.04 -45.00 -42.46
N LEU A 760 -1.92 -45.92 -42.06
CA LEU A 760 -2.94 -46.50 -42.94
C LEU A 760 -4.28 -45.78 -42.80
N PHE A 761 -4.95 -45.59 -43.95
CA PHE A 761 -6.23 -44.87 -44.05
C PHE A 761 -7.28 -45.72 -44.80
N ALA A 762 -8.53 -45.69 -44.34
CA ALA A 762 -9.63 -46.40 -44.98
C ALA A 762 -10.98 -45.75 -44.67
N LEU A 763 -11.99 -46.05 -45.49
CA LEU A 763 -13.39 -45.70 -45.18
C LEU A 763 -14.07 -46.71 -44.25
N GLN A 764 -13.49 -47.90 -44.14
CA GLN A 764 -13.96 -49.00 -43.29
C GLN A 764 -12.96 -49.24 -42.15
N PRO A 765 -13.38 -49.86 -41.04
CA PRO A 765 -12.48 -50.20 -39.93
C PRO A 765 -11.26 -51.01 -40.39
N ILE A 766 -10.07 -50.57 -39.98
CA ILE A 766 -8.80 -51.21 -40.32
C ILE A 766 -8.52 -52.36 -39.34
N SER A 767 -8.28 -53.56 -39.88
CA SER A 767 -8.05 -54.80 -39.11
C SER A 767 -6.64 -54.94 -38.53
N PHE A 768 -5.72 -54.03 -38.88
CA PHE A 768 -4.33 -53.99 -38.43
C PHE A 768 -4.07 -52.82 -37.49
N GLY A 769 -3.11 -52.96 -36.57
CA GLY A 769 -2.67 -51.89 -35.67
C GLY A 769 -1.78 -50.84 -36.36
N SER A 770 -0.96 -51.27 -37.31
CA SER A 770 -0.03 -50.45 -38.11
C SER A 770 0.34 -51.18 -39.41
N LEU A 771 1.15 -50.54 -40.27
CA LEU A 771 1.77 -51.22 -41.41
C LEU A 771 2.70 -52.36 -40.94
N THR A 772 3.50 -52.11 -39.89
CA THR A 772 4.34 -53.12 -39.23
C THR A 772 3.55 -54.34 -38.78
N ASP A 773 2.41 -54.14 -38.10
CA ASP A 773 1.53 -55.23 -37.64
C ASP A 773 0.95 -56.03 -38.81
N ALA A 774 0.62 -55.35 -39.92
CA ALA A 774 0.20 -56.02 -41.13
C ALA A 774 1.33 -56.87 -41.73
N ILE A 775 2.55 -56.33 -41.79
CA ILE A 775 3.74 -57.07 -42.26
C ILE A 775 4.03 -58.27 -41.35
N ASP A 776 4.00 -58.11 -40.03
CA ASP A 776 4.22 -59.18 -39.05
C ASP A 776 3.18 -60.31 -39.18
N LYS A 777 1.91 -59.98 -39.50
CA LYS A 777 0.83 -60.97 -39.66
C LYS A 777 0.83 -61.65 -41.03
N ILE A 778 1.23 -60.95 -42.09
CA ILE A 778 1.06 -61.41 -43.48
C ILE A 778 2.37 -62.00 -44.04
N CYS A 779 3.51 -61.34 -43.78
CA CYS A 779 4.78 -61.66 -44.41
C CYS A 779 5.53 -62.75 -43.63
N LYS A 780 6.34 -63.54 -44.35
CA LYS A 780 7.19 -64.58 -43.75
C LYS A 780 8.66 -64.24 -43.93
N ILE A 781 9.46 -64.41 -42.88
CA ILE A 781 10.90 -64.10 -42.91
C ILE A 781 11.63 -64.89 -44.01
N GLU A 782 11.20 -66.13 -44.23
CA GLU A 782 11.77 -67.06 -45.23
C GLU A 782 11.45 -66.68 -46.68
N ASP A 783 10.35 -65.94 -46.91
CA ASP A 783 9.91 -65.57 -48.25
C ASP A 783 10.70 -64.38 -48.80
N GLY A 784 11.01 -64.36 -50.11
CA GLY A 784 11.70 -63.24 -50.75
C GLY A 784 10.90 -61.92 -50.66
N VAL A 785 11.59 -60.78 -50.76
CA VAL A 785 10.97 -59.44 -50.64
C VAL A 785 9.83 -59.26 -51.65
N GLU A 786 10.01 -59.69 -52.90
CA GLU A 786 8.97 -59.62 -53.94
C GLU A 786 7.74 -60.47 -53.62
N LYS A 787 7.94 -61.67 -53.05
CA LYS A 787 6.83 -62.56 -52.68
C LYS A 787 6.03 -61.97 -51.51
N ASN A 788 6.72 -61.47 -50.49
CA ASN A 788 6.09 -60.78 -49.37
C ASN A 788 5.38 -59.49 -49.81
N SER A 789 5.95 -58.73 -50.74
CA SER A 789 5.35 -57.51 -51.31
C SER A 789 4.04 -57.84 -52.01
N ALA A 790 4.03 -58.89 -52.86
CA ALA A 790 2.81 -59.36 -53.50
C ALA A 790 1.72 -59.79 -52.50
N SER A 791 2.09 -60.49 -51.42
CA SER A 791 1.15 -60.90 -50.36
C SER A 791 0.60 -59.71 -49.56
N LEU A 792 1.43 -58.70 -49.28
CA LEU A 792 1.03 -57.49 -48.58
C LEU A 792 0.06 -56.65 -49.44
N SER A 793 0.35 -56.49 -50.73
CA SER A 793 -0.50 -55.74 -51.67
C SER A 793 -1.91 -56.31 -51.86
N LEU A 794 -2.15 -57.59 -51.52
CA LEU A 794 -3.49 -58.17 -51.51
C LEU A 794 -4.37 -57.57 -50.41
N HIS A 795 -3.79 -57.20 -49.28
CA HIS A 795 -4.50 -56.74 -48.08
C HIS A 795 -4.44 -55.22 -47.89
N ILE A 796 -3.36 -54.58 -48.35
CA ILE A 796 -3.13 -53.14 -48.23
C ILE A 796 -2.86 -52.58 -49.62
N ALA A 797 -3.46 -51.44 -49.97
CA ALA A 797 -3.08 -50.69 -51.16
C ALA A 797 -1.79 -49.92 -50.86
N ILE A 798 -0.66 -50.43 -51.34
CA ILE A 798 0.67 -49.87 -51.14
C ILE A 798 1.46 -49.94 -52.45
N SER A 799 2.25 -48.91 -52.75
CA SER A 799 3.10 -48.92 -53.95
C SER A 799 4.17 -50.00 -53.85
N LYS A 800 4.61 -50.53 -55.00
CA LYS A 800 5.64 -51.60 -55.04
C LYS A 800 6.91 -51.19 -54.30
N GLU A 801 7.35 -49.95 -54.49
CA GLU A 801 8.58 -49.47 -53.85
C GLU A 801 8.40 -49.31 -52.34
N ALA A 802 7.30 -48.68 -51.88
CA ALA A 802 7.03 -48.54 -50.45
C ALA A 802 6.92 -49.90 -49.73
N ALA A 803 6.26 -50.87 -50.36
CA ALA A 803 6.18 -52.24 -49.82
C ALA A 803 7.57 -52.90 -49.75
N ARG A 804 8.38 -52.76 -50.80
CA ARG A 804 9.72 -53.34 -50.89
C ARG A 804 10.64 -52.79 -49.79
N VAL A 805 10.62 -51.47 -49.58
CA VAL A 805 11.44 -50.81 -48.54
C VAL A 805 10.96 -51.19 -47.15
N SER A 806 9.66 -51.16 -46.88
CA SER A 806 9.09 -51.53 -45.57
C SER A 806 9.43 -52.98 -45.19
N ILE A 807 9.29 -53.92 -46.13
CA ILE A 807 9.64 -55.34 -45.90
C ILE A 807 11.15 -55.52 -45.71
N TYR A 808 11.97 -54.77 -46.45
CA TYR A 808 13.43 -54.81 -46.28
C TYR A 808 13.84 -54.34 -44.88
N ASN A 809 13.31 -53.21 -44.43
CA ASN A 809 13.58 -52.65 -43.10
C ASN A 809 13.11 -53.60 -41.98
N TRP A 810 11.90 -54.15 -42.11
CA TRP A 810 11.35 -55.15 -41.20
C TRP A 810 12.25 -56.39 -41.07
N LYS A 811 12.74 -56.94 -42.19
CA LYS A 811 13.68 -58.07 -42.18
C LYS A 811 14.99 -57.72 -41.48
N ALA A 812 15.53 -56.53 -41.75
CA ALA A 812 16.76 -56.06 -41.11
C ALA A 812 16.58 -55.89 -39.59
N ALA A 813 15.43 -55.39 -39.14
CA ALA A 813 15.10 -55.26 -37.71
C ALA A 813 14.99 -56.63 -37.02
N LYS A 814 14.27 -57.60 -37.61
CA LYS A 814 14.20 -58.97 -37.07
C LYS A 814 15.57 -59.65 -37.00
N ALA A 815 16.44 -59.42 -38.00
CA ALA A 815 17.81 -59.94 -38.00
C ALA A 815 18.66 -59.34 -36.87
N ARG A 816 18.53 -58.03 -36.59
CA ARG A 816 19.21 -57.36 -35.46
C ARG A 816 18.73 -57.88 -34.11
N GLN A 817 17.43 -58.10 -33.95
CA GLN A 817 16.85 -58.71 -32.74
C GLN A 817 17.36 -60.14 -32.51
N ALA A 818 17.46 -60.95 -33.57
CA ALA A 818 18.02 -62.30 -33.49
C ALA A 818 19.52 -62.33 -33.14
N ALA A 819 20.27 -61.26 -33.48
CA ALA A 819 21.70 -61.13 -33.20
C ALA A 819 22.03 -60.64 -31.77
N GLY A 820 21.03 -60.46 -30.89
CA GLY A 820 21.25 -60.11 -29.48
C GLY A 820 21.76 -58.69 -29.23
N VAL A 821 21.65 -57.79 -30.21
CA VAL A 821 21.92 -56.36 -29.99
C VAL A 821 20.75 -55.79 -29.18
N ALA A 822 20.98 -55.53 -27.89
CA ALA A 822 19.99 -54.91 -27.02
C ALA A 822 19.78 -53.44 -27.44
N VAL A 823 18.82 -53.24 -28.34
CA VAL A 823 18.25 -51.94 -28.68
C VAL A 823 17.50 -51.42 -27.46
N SER A 824 17.75 -50.17 -27.06
CA SER A 824 17.11 -49.64 -25.85
C SER A 824 15.58 -49.67 -26.03
N LYS A 825 14.82 -49.92 -24.96
CA LYS A 825 13.35 -50.01 -24.99
C LYS A 825 12.64 -48.78 -25.59
N LEU A 826 13.37 -47.67 -25.79
CA LEU A 826 12.92 -46.42 -26.39
C LEU A 826 13.35 -46.25 -27.86
N GLU A 827 14.37 -46.99 -28.33
CA GLU A 827 14.70 -47.08 -29.75
C GLU A 827 13.69 -47.94 -30.51
N ILE A 828 13.02 -48.89 -29.84
CA ILE A 828 11.93 -49.69 -30.44
C ILE A 828 10.72 -48.80 -30.78
N GLU A 829 10.34 -47.87 -29.91
CA GLU A 829 9.26 -46.90 -30.18
C GLU A 829 9.66 -45.83 -31.23
N LEU A 830 10.96 -45.61 -31.45
CA LEU A 830 11.49 -44.70 -32.47
C LEU A 830 11.74 -45.41 -33.82
N GLU A 831 12.09 -46.70 -33.82
CA GLU A 831 12.23 -47.52 -35.03
C GLU A 831 10.88 -47.85 -35.66
N ASP A 832 9.83 -48.06 -34.84
CA ASP A 832 8.45 -48.27 -35.34
C ASP A 832 7.88 -47.01 -36.03
N GLU A 833 8.43 -45.81 -35.76
CA GLU A 833 8.08 -44.55 -36.46
C GLU A 833 9.12 -44.12 -37.52
N LEU A 834 10.27 -44.79 -37.59
CA LEU A 834 11.21 -44.70 -38.72
C LEU A 834 10.80 -45.61 -39.89
N GLU A 835 9.63 -46.26 -39.84
CA GLU A 835 8.98 -46.90 -40.99
C GLU A 835 8.43 -45.91 -42.05
N ILE A 836 8.88 -44.65 -42.01
CA ILE A 836 8.92 -43.81 -43.20
C ILE A 836 10.36 -43.56 -43.64
N ASP A 837 11.09 -44.63 -43.87
CA ASP A 837 12.18 -44.68 -44.84
C ASP A 837 11.78 -45.60 -45.98
#